data_AF-A0AAJ7FCP9-F1
#
_entry.id   AF-A0AAJ7FCP9-F1
#
_cell.length_a   1.000
_cell.length_b   1.000
_cell.length_c   1.000
_cell.angle_alpha   90.00
_cell.angle_beta   90.00
_cell.angle_gamma   90.00
#
_symmetry.space_group_name_H-M   'P 1'
#
loop_
_entity.id
_entity.type
_entity.pdbx_description
1 polymer ?
#
loop_
_entity_poly.entity_id
_entity_poly.type
_entity_poly.pdbx_seq_one_letter_code
_entity_poly.pdbx_strand_id
1 'polypeptide(L)'
;MSEQDVDDVAFLTGDSNTGLHKRSIYEHNGVAVCSQKRALCIATIVFAVLFAISLIIAFAGPQNDCPCAGEKPANLEAEEDKESSKPLATNGEVFPWNNVRLPTFAHPTRYNITIHPNLTTLEIKGQVTIEFYVDKETNFIVFHSKNLTISEKMVQDRKGHRLKVAKLLEYPKHQQLYLELEESKFRKRGNYTVHLRFVSKLSSELEGFYLSSYITADGEKRYLATTHFEPTYARSAFPCFDEPQFKAKFKMSIFRDRFHIALCNMPVVNTEDAGFYMGTGLLRDDFQESVEMSTYLVAFVVCDYERVSEMTRRNVSVSVYAAKSMLPQAQYAVSIAARIMDYFELFFGVHYPLPKQDLIAIPDFAAGAMENWGLITYRETSILYDPVETSTIAHQWIAIVIAHELAHQWFGNLVTMKWWNDLWLNEGAASFLEHKGVNHVSPQWGMMDQFILEKTQPALRLDALVSSHPISVPVKDPSEIEAIFDAISYSKGASILYMLESFLCEDVMKRGLNDYLNSHSYQNADTNDLWAVFTKHSNHTFDVKAIMDTWTQQMGFPLITISREGNIITATQKRLLLSPVDNETELLLPKSPFNYKWYVPLSYYTDKEPQNVHNVWMNMTDVTFEIPTDVEFIKGNINQTGFYRVAYPEEMWTSIISTLINNHTKFSPADRANLIDDAFTLCKAGILNATIPLELSVYLLNERDFVPWSTALEHFSSWASKLSESSGYKRYLKFIKRLIGPVIRYVNWKDDGPHLRKLLRSNILHCGVWVNLEDVVKSAHDLFNDWMLKGKSISSNLKEVVYSAGIKYGGEKEWNYCWEAYQKSQIPSERRILLNALGQATDPWLLQRYLLASLDRDKVRPQDVEGVFAVVSRNQEGKLLAWRHLKAYWSKMQAMFGNGTFTLSGLISIVTSDFSTEYDYQEVSEYFKNVDVGGSQRALEQSLETIKLNIHWVNENVETINQWLINYLNEHAS
;
A
#
# COMPACT_ATOMS: atom_id res chain seq x y z
N MET A 1 -7.15 32.11 -55.14
CA MET A 1 -8.52 32.10 -55.70
C MET A 1 -9.42 32.60 -54.61
N SER A 2 -9.81 33.87 -54.76
CA SER A 2 -10.46 34.75 -53.80
C SER A 2 -11.97 34.50 -53.78
N GLU A 3 -12.61 34.66 -52.62
CA GLU A 3 -13.53 35.79 -52.23
C GLU A 3 -14.99 35.32 -52.30
N GLN A 4 -15.72 35.35 -51.17
CA GLN A 4 -16.72 36.38 -50.77
C GLN A 4 -17.96 36.36 -51.67
N ASP A 5 -19.19 36.65 -51.27
CA ASP A 5 -19.92 37.05 -50.06
C ASP A 5 -21.41 36.98 -50.55
N VAL A 6 -22.37 36.46 -49.79
CA VAL A 6 -23.41 37.22 -49.05
C VAL A 6 -24.52 37.83 -49.94
N ASP A 7 -25.72 37.89 -49.33
CA ASP A 7 -26.94 38.63 -49.66
C ASP A 7 -28.02 37.98 -50.57
N ASP A 8 -29.33 38.10 -50.32
CA ASP A 8 -30.18 38.59 -49.21
C ASP A 8 -31.66 38.51 -49.70
N VAL A 9 -32.64 38.73 -48.81
CA VAL A 9 -34.00 39.28 -49.11
C VAL A 9 -35.05 38.34 -49.81
N ALA A 10 -36.34 38.21 -49.44
CA ALA A 10 -37.21 38.78 -48.40
C ALA A 10 -38.66 38.24 -48.47
N PHE A 11 -39.38 38.44 -47.35
CA PHE A 11 -40.80 38.85 -47.18
C PHE A 11 -41.95 37.95 -47.68
N LEU A 12 -42.78 37.38 -46.79
CA LEU A 12 -43.89 37.95 -45.97
C LEU A 12 -45.26 37.99 -46.68
N THR A 13 -46.24 37.32 -46.05
CA THR A 13 -47.70 37.62 -45.90
C THR A 13 -48.37 36.33 -45.40
N GLY A 14 -49.28 36.29 -44.44
CA GLY A 14 -49.98 37.33 -43.69
C GLY A 14 -50.82 36.72 -42.55
N ASP A 15 -51.32 37.63 -41.74
CA ASP A 15 -51.98 37.53 -40.43
C ASP A 15 -53.18 36.57 -40.27
N SER A 16 -53.40 36.03 -39.06
CA SER A 16 -54.38 36.62 -38.11
C SER A 16 -54.59 35.77 -36.83
N ASN A 17 -54.64 36.50 -35.71
CA ASN A 17 -54.88 36.09 -34.31
C ASN A 17 -56.18 35.29 -34.09
N THR A 18 -56.28 34.37 -33.12
CA THR A 18 -56.66 34.68 -31.72
C THR A 18 -56.68 33.40 -30.85
N GLY A 19 -56.35 33.50 -29.56
CA GLY A 19 -56.96 32.64 -28.52
C GLY A 19 -56.07 31.78 -27.60
N LEU A 20 -55.54 32.41 -26.55
CA LEU A 20 -55.10 31.93 -25.23
C LEU A 20 -55.37 30.47 -24.74
N HIS A 21 -54.29 29.92 -24.14
CA HIS A 21 -54.18 29.14 -22.87
C HIS A 21 -54.28 27.59 -22.79
N LYS A 22 -53.10 27.04 -22.41
CA LYS A 22 -52.79 26.03 -21.36
C LYS A 22 -52.98 24.51 -21.61
N ARG A 23 -51.80 23.87 -21.58
CA ARG A 23 -51.40 22.59 -20.94
C ARG A 23 -51.74 21.24 -21.62
N SER A 24 -50.66 20.61 -22.08
CA SER A 24 -50.21 19.22 -21.81
C SER A 24 -51.06 18.07 -22.34
N ILE A 25 -50.44 17.18 -23.15
CA ILE A 25 -50.13 15.77 -22.81
C ILE A 25 -49.58 15.02 -24.04
N TYR A 26 -48.39 14.44 -23.82
CA TYR A 26 -47.67 13.31 -24.42
C TYR A 26 -48.18 12.57 -25.67
N GLU A 27 -47.19 12.31 -26.53
CA GLU A 27 -47.18 11.47 -27.72
C GLU A 27 -47.48 9.98 -27.49
N HIS A 28 -47.96 9.37 -28.57
CA HIS A 28 -48.24 7.95 -28.77
C HIS A 28 -47.01 7.05 -28.70
N ASN A 29 -47.11 5.96 -27.92
CA ASN A 29 -46.49 4.68 -28.28
C ASN A 29 -47.52 3.56 -28.11
N GLY A 30 -47.73 2.79 -29.17
CA GLY A 30 -48.79 1.78 -29.29
C GLY A 30 -48.59 0.60 -28.36
N VAL A 31 -49.58 0.35 -27.51
CA VAL A 31 -49.69 -0.88 -26.70
C VAL A 31 -50.55 -1.88 -27.46
N ALA A 32 -49.98 -3.05 -27.77
CA ALA A 32 -50.72 -4.19 -28.28
C ALA A 32 -51.68 -4.71 -27.18
N VAL A 33 -52.97 -4.53 -27.38
CA VAL A 33 -54.01 -5.00 -26.46
C VAL A 33 -54.14 -6.53 -26.59
N CYS A 34 -53.58 -7.26 -25.62
CA CYS A 34 -53.80 -8.69 -25.47
C CYS A 34 -55.23 -8.93 -24.96
N SER A 35 -56.07 -9.63 -25.71
CA SER A 35 -57.45 -9.86 -25.29
C SER A 35 -57.50 -10.70 -24.01
N GLN A 36 -58.48 -10.42 -23.15
CA GLN A 36 -58.67 -11.08 -21.86
C GLN A 36 -58.69 -12.62 -21.98
N LYS A 37 -59.15 -13.16 -23.12
CA LYS A 37 -59.13 -14.60 -23.41
C LYS A 37 -57.70 -15.16 -23.61
N ARG A 38 -56.79 -14.39 -24.22
CA ARG A 38 -55.38 -14.79 -24.41
C ARG A 38 -54.61 -14.69 -23.10
N ALA A 39 -54.86 -13.65 -22.30
CA ALA A 39 -54.30 -13.54 -20.95
C ALA A 39 -54.73 -14.70 -20.06
N LEU A 40 -56.02 -15.09 -20.10
CA LEU A 40 -56.52 -16.24 -19.36
C LEU A 40 -55.90 -17.55 -19.84
N CYS A 41 -55.75 -17.74 -21.15
CA CYS A 41 -55.09 -18.94 -21.70
C CYS A 41 -53.62 -19.04 -21.24
N ILE A 42 -52.87 -17.95 -21.32
CA ILE A 42 -51.46 -17.91 -20.90
C ILE A 42 -51.36 -18.17 -19.40
N ALA A 43 -52.19 -17.53 -18.57
CA ALA A 43 -52.22 -17.78 -17.14
C ALA A 43 -52.55 -19.25 -16.82
N THR A 44 -53.52 -19.83 -17.51
CA THR A 44 -53.90 -21.25 -17.32
C THR A 44 -52.75 -22.19 -17.66
N ILE A 45 -52.02 -21.93 -18.74
CA ILE A 45 -50.83 -22.72 -19.13
C ILE A 45 -49.72 -22.59 -18.08
N VAL A 46 -49.44 -21.37 -17.61
CA VAL A 46 -48.41 -21.12 -16.58
C VAL A 46 -48.76 -21.84 -15.27
N PHE A 47 -50.01 -21.76 -14.82
CA PHE A 47 -50.46 -22.46 -13.62
C PHE A 47 -50.43 -23.99 -13.79
N ALA A 48 -50.78 -24.52 -14.97
CA ALA A 48 -50.69 -25.95 -15.24
C ALA A 48 -49.24 -26.46 -15.20
N VAL A 49 -48.29 -25.68 -15.73
CA VAL A 49 -46.86 -26.01 -15.70
C VAL A 49 -46.32 -25.95 -14.26
N LEU A 50 -46.65 -24.92 -13.49
CA LEU A 50 -46.24 -24.81 -12.09
C LEU A 50 -46.83 -25.95 -11.24
N PHE A 51 -48.09 -26.34 -11.49
CA PHE A 51 -48.72 -27.47 -10.83
C PHE A 51 -48.03 -28.80 -11.18
N ALA A 52 -47.68 -29.02 -12.45
CA ALA A 52 -46.94 -30.20 -12.88
C ALA A 52 -45.54 -30.27 -12.23
N ILE A 53 -44.81 -29.15 -12.14
CA ILE A 53 -43.52 -29.07 -11.45
C ILE A 53 -43.68 -29.37 -9.95
N SER A 54 -44.71 -28.81 -9.31
CA SER A 54 -44.99 -29.09 -7.90
C SER A 54 -45.34 -30.56 -7.63
N LEU A 55 -46.05 -31.22 -8.55
CA LEU A 55 -46.33 -32.66 -8.49
C LEU A 55 -45.05 -33.49 -8.68
N ILE A 56 -44.16 -33.10 -9.59
CA ILE A 56 -42.87 -33.77 -9.78
C ILE A 56 -42.03 -33.65 -8.49
N ILE A 57 -41.97 -32.48 -7.87
CA ILE A 57 -41.25 -32.26 -6.62
C ILE A 57 -41.90 -33.05 -5.45
N ALA A 58 -43.23 -33.10 -5.40
CA ALA A 58 -43.97 -33.82 -4.36
C ALA A 58 -43.86 -35.35 -4.48
N PHE A 59 -43.76 -35.88 -5.70
CA PHE A 59 -43.60 -37.32 -5.96
C PHE A 59 -42.13 -37.77 -6.11
N ALA A 60 -41.19 -36.82 -6.25
CA ALA A 60 -39.75 -37.06 -6.18
C ALA A 60 -39.18 -36.84 -4.77
N GLY A 61 -39.98 -37.10 -3.73
CA GLY A 61 -39.54 -37.12 -2.34
C GLY A 61 -38.45 -38.17 -2.07
N PRO A 62 -37.68 -37.99 -0.99
CA PRO A 62 -36.34 -38.57 -0.81
C PRO A 62 -36.40 -40.09 -0.57
N GLN A 63 -35.54 -40.83 -1.29
CA GLN A 63 -35.23 -42.21 -0.94
C GLN A 63 -34.41 -42.21 0.37
N ASN A 64 -35.06 -42.59 1.47
CA ASN A 64 -34.44 -43.00 2.72
C ASN A 64 -34.44 -44.54 2.79
N ASP A 65 -33.25 -45.09 3.07
CA ASP A 65 -32.89 -46.43 3.61
C ASP A 65 -31.67 -46.95 2.82
N CYS A 66 -30.48 -47.23 3.36
CA CYS A 66 -29.88 -47.34 4.71
C CYS A 66 -28.36 -47.65 4.46
N PRO A 67 -27.43 -47.84 5.42
CA PRO A 67 -27.37 -47.55 6.87
C PRO A 67 -26.01 -46.96 7.33
N CYS A 68 -25.97 -45.77 7.96
CA CYS A 68 -24.87 -45.41 8.89
C CYS A 68 -25.19 -44.10 9.63
N ALA A 69 -26.21 -44.14 10.49
CA ALA A 69 -26.33 -43.20 11.58
C ALA A 69 -25.57 -43.79 12.78
N GLY A 70 -24.40 -43.22 13.08
CA GLY A 70 -23.62 -43.58 14.26
C GLY A 70 -22.16 -43.94 14.00
N GLU A 71 -21.42 -43.10 13.28
CA GLU A 71 -19.96 -43.05 13.40
C GLU A 71 -19.48 -41.62 13.07
N LYS A 72 -18.57 -41.10 13.91
CA LYS A 72 -17.99 -39.75 13.80
C LYS A 72 -17.43 -39.53 12.39
N PRO A 73 -17.53 -38.31 11.81
CA PRO A 73 -16.62 -37.96 10.73
C PRO A 73 -15.21 -37.88 11.32
N ALA A 74 -14.45 -38.96 11.23
CA ALA A 74 -13.00 -38.90 11.20
C ALA A 74 -12.64 -38.30 9.83
N ASN A 75 -12.60 -36.97 9.76
CA ASN A 75 -11.92 -36.15 8.73
C ASN A 75 -12.08 -34.65 9.06
N LEU A 76 -11.75 -34.29 10.29
CA LEU A 76 -11.28 -32.94 10.64
C LEU A 76 -9.87 -33.08 11.23
N GLU A 77 -9.02 -33.80 10.51
CA GLU A 77 -7.62 -33.43 10.45
C GLU A 77 -7.53 -32.36 9.36
N ALA A 78 -6.63 -31.41 9.56
CA ALA A 78 -6.33 -30.33 8.63
C ALA A 78 -6.31 -30.86 7.18
N GLU A 79 -6.76 -30.06 6.21
CA GLU A 79 -6.48 -30.33 4.81
C GLU A 79 -4.95 -30.38 4.61
N GLU A 80 -4.36 -31.56 4.82
CA GLU A 80 -3.21 -31.98 4.06
C GLU A 80 -3.74 -32.13 2.62
N ASP A 81 -3.22 -31.27 1.76
CA ASP A 81 -3.37 -31.33 0.31
C ASP A 81 -3.47 -32.77 -0.18
N LYS A 82 -4.44 -33.03 -1.05
CA LYS A 82 -4.42 -34.22 -1.91
C LYS A 82 -3.18 -34.18 -2.81
N GLU A 83 -2.03 -34.56 -2.29
CA GLU A 83 -0.88 -35.00 -3.07
C GLU A 83 -1.20 -36.33 -3.73
N SER A 84 -1.42 -36.33 -5.05
CA SER A 84 -1.00 -37.47 -5.88
C SER A 84 -0.73 -37.15 -7.36
N SER A 85 -0.59 -35.89 -7.76
CA SER A 85 0.12 -35.60 -9.02
C SER A 85 1.60 -35.48 -8.71
N LYS A 86 2.40 -36.49 -9.09
CA LYS A 86 3.87 -36.37 -9.04
C LYS A 86 4.27 -35.06 -9.75
N PRO A 87 5.13 -34.21 -9.16
CA PRO A 87 5.54 -32.98 -9.83
C PRO A 87 6.25 -33.36 -11.13
N LEU A 88 5.72 -32.90 -12.26
CA LEU A 88 6.28 -33.20 -13.58
C LEU A 88 7.07 -32.01 -14.09
N ALA A 89 8.31 -32.25 -14.51
CA ALA A 89 9.14 -31.27 -15.19
C ALA A 89 8.60 -30.98 -16.62
N THR A 90 9.10 -29.92 -17.25
CA THR A 90 8.69 -29.51 -18.61
C THR A 90 8.89 -30.59 -19.68
N ASN A 91 9.81 -31.53 -19.45
CA ASN A 91 10.07 -32.66 -20.35
C ASN A 91 9.26 -33.93 -20.03
N GLY A 92 8.33 -33.86 -19.06
CA GLY A 92 7.48 -34.98 -18.63
C GLY A 92 8.11 -35.93 -17.61
N GLU A 93 9.38 -35.75 -17.24
CA GLU A 93 10.01 -36.52 -16.15
C GLU A 93 9.49 -36.06 -14.77
N VAL A 94 9.57 -36.94 -13.77
CA VAL A 94 9.25 -36.56 -12.38
C VAL A 94 10.36 -35.64 -11.86
N PHE A 95 9.96 -34.47 -11.35
CA PHE A 95 10.84 -33.51 -10.69
C PHE A 95 11.15 -34.00 -9.26
N PRO A 96 12.40 -34.34 -8.91
CA PRO A 96 12.69 -35.07 -7.66
C PRO A 96 12.54 -34.26 -6.37
N TRP A 97 12.28 -32.95 -6.44
CA TRP A 97 12.16 -32.06 -5.29
C TRP A 97 10.76 -31.47 -5.18
N ASN A 98 9.94 -32.00 -4.27
CA ASN A 98 8.55 -31.58 -4.08
C ASN A 98 8.40 -30.61 -2.91
N ASN A 99 9.19 -29.52 -2.91
CA ASN A 99 9.05 -28.44 -1.92
C ASN A 99 9.34 -27.11 -2.60
N VAL A 100 8.54 -26.08 -2.29
CA VAL A 100 8.75 -24.71 -2.78
C VAL A 100 10.05 -24.12 -2.23
N ARG A 101 10.42 -24.46 -0.99
CA ARG A 101 11.69 -24.08 -0.37
C ARG A 101 12.84 -24.90 -0.95
N LEU A 102 13.98 -24.27 -1.15
CA LEU A 102 15.19 -24.95 -1.62
C LEU A 102 15.77 -25.88 -0.54
N PRO A 103 16.51 -26.93 -0.95
CA PRO A 103 17.29 -27.72 0.00
C PRO A 103 18.35 -26.87 0.69
N THR A 104 18.54 -27.09 1.99
CA THR A 104 19.44 -26.29 2.83
C THR A 104 20.89 -26.76 2.82
N PHE A 105 21.23 -27.79 2.04
CA PHE A 105 22.57 -28.40 2.06
C PHE A 105 23.58 -27.75 1.12
N ALA A 106 23.13 -26.92 0.18
CA ALA A 106 23.96 -26.22 -0.80
C ALA A 106 23.88 -24.72 -0.56
N HIS A 107 25.03 -24.10 -0.29
CA HIS A 107 25.12 -22.69 0.08
C HIS A 107 25.92 -21.94 -0.98
N PRO A 108 25.32 -20.99 -1.73
CA PRO A 108 26.10 -20.13 -2.61
C PRO A 108 27.06 -19.29 -1.79
N THR A 109 28.23 -19.03 -2.35
CA THR A 109 29.28 -18.21 -1.73
C THR A 109 29.63 -17.02 -2.61
N ARG A 110 29.56 -17.21 -3.93
CA ARG A 110 29.86 -16.16 -4.91
C ARG A 110 29.12 -16.38 -6.21
N TYR A 111 28.64 -15.29 -6.80
CA TYR A 111 28.12 -15.22 -8.15
C TYR A 111 29.03 -14.34 -9.01
N ASN A 112 29.41 -14.84 -10.19
CA ASN A 112 30.00 -14.04 -11.24
C ASN A 112 29.03 -14.00 -12.43
N ILE A 113 28.45 -12.82 -12.65
CA ILE A 113 27.34 -12.60 -13.57
C ILE A 113 27.81 -11.70 -14.69
N THR A 114 27.55 -12.12 -15.92
CA THR A 114 27.80 -11.32 -17.13
C THR A 114 26.49 -11.19 -17.89
N ILE A 115 26.04 -9.96 -18.13
CA ILE A 115 24.78 -9.67 -18.81
C ILE A 115 25.03 -8.74 -19.98
N HIS A 116 24.39 -9.04 -21.10
CA HIS A 116 24.34 -8.19 -22.29
C HIS A 116 22.87 -7.98 -22.67
N PRO A 117 22.25 -6.88 -22.21
CA PRO A 117 20.93 -6.46 -22.67
C PRO A 117 21.08 -5.67 -23.97
N ASN A 118 20.25 -6.00 -24.98
CA ASN A 118 20.14 -5.20 -26.18
C ASN A 118 18.83 -4.42 -26.15
N LEU A 119 18.89 -3.10 -25.94
CA LEU A 119 17.72 -2.23 -25.85
C LEU A 119 16.99 -2.01 -27.20
N THR A 120 17.55 -2.49 -28.31
CA THR A 120 16.90 -2.46 -29.64
C THR A 120 16.12 -3.75 -29.90
N THR A 121 16.73 -4.92 -29.70
CA THR A 121 16.10 -6.23 -29.95
C THR A 121 15.32 -6.76 -28.75
N LEU A 122 15.55 -6.16 -27.57
CA LEU A 122 15.03 -6.58 -26.26
C LEU A 122 15.52 -7.97 -25.81
N GLU A 123 16.49 -8.55 -26.51
CA GLU A 123 17.12 -9.82 -26.14
C GLU A 123 18.15 -9.60 -25.02
N ILE A 124 18.19 -10.53 -24.07
CA ILE A 124 19.21 -10.58 -23.02
C ILE A 124 20.02 -11.86 -23.21
N LYS A 125 21.35 -11.69 -23.28
CA LYS A 125 22.29 -12.81 -23.22
C LYS A 125 22.99 -12.76 -21.87
N GLY A 126 22.85 -13.82 -21.10
CA GLY A 126 23.39 -13.92 -19.76
C GLY A 126 24.31 -15.11 -19.57
N GLN A 127 25.28 -14.95 -18.68
CA GLN A 127 26.10 -16.02 -18.14
C GLN A 127 26.18 -15.84 -16.63
N VAL A 128 25.94 -16.93 -15.89
CA VAL A 128 26.15 -16.95 -14.44
C VAL A 128 27.10 -18.08 -14.08
N THR A 129 28.04 -17.77 -13.19
CA THR A 129 28.90 -18.73 -12.51
C THR A 129 28.60 -18.67 -11.03
N ILE A 130 28.16 -19.79 -10.46
CA ILE A 130 27.78 -19.92 -9.05
C ILE A 130 28.83 -20.78 -8.36
N GLU A 131 29.60 -20.19 -7.45
CA GLU A 131 30.46 -20.92 -6.53
C GLU A 131 29.66 -21.24 -5.28
N PHE A 132 29.62 -22.52 -4.89
CA PHE A 132 28.84 -22.97 -3.75
C PHE A 132 29.55 -24.06 -2.95
N TYR A 133 29.20 -24.14 -1.68
CA TYR A 133 29.67 -25.13 -0.73
C TYR A 133 28.54 -26.11 -0.39
N VAL A 134 28.88 -27.39 -0.21
CA VAL A 134 27.92 -28.45 0.11
C VAL A 134 28.21 -29.04 1.49
N ASP A 135 27.23 -29.01 2.40
CA ASP A 135 27.38 -29.46 3.79
C ASP A 135 27.17 -30.98 3.99
N LYS A 136 26.45 -31.61 3.06
CA LYS A 136 26.03 -33.01 3.09
C LYS A 136 26.22 -33.65 1.72
N GLU A 137 26.75 -34.88 1.71
CA GLU A 137 26.93 -35.60 0.45
C GLU A 137 25.61 -35.80 -0.29
N THR A 138 25.59 -35.42 -1.57
CA THR A 138 24.41 -35.46 -2.46
C THR A 138 24.88 -35.58 -3.92
N ASN A 139 24.02 -36.00 -4.83
CA ASN A 139 24.30 -36.00 -6.27
C ASN A 139 23.55 -34.88 -7.02
N PHE A 140 22.75 -34.07 -6.32
CA PHE A 140 21.94 -33.02 -6.96
C PHE A 140 21.98 -31.71 -6.19
N ILE A 141 21.59 -30.64 -6.89
CA ILE A 141 21.25 -29.33 -6.34
C ILE A 141 19.94 -28.83 -6.95
N VAL A 142 19.23 -27.97 -6.22
CA VAL A 142 18.03 -27.29 -6.68
C VAL A 142 18.22 -25.80 -6.47
N PHE A 143 17.84 -24.98 -7.45
CA PHE A 143 17.89 -23.52 -7.39
C PHE A 143 16.78 -22.93 -8.26
N HIS A 144 16.55 -21.62 -8.16
CA HIS A 144 15.44 -20.95 -8.84
C HIS A 144 15.81 -20.48 -10.25
N SER A 145 14.82 -20.50 -11.14
CA SER A 145 14.86 -19.92 -12.49
C SER A 145 13.43 -19.74 -12.99
N LYS A 146 13.12 -18.58 -13.59
CA LYS A 146 11.80 -18.26 -14.17
C LYS A 146 11.98 -17.63 -15.55
N ASN A 147 11.36 -18.21 -16.59
CA ASN A 147 11.38 -17.67 -17.95
C ASN A 147 12.79 -17.46 -18.56
N LEU A 148 13.76 -18.31 -18.19
CA LEU A 148 15.12 -18.29 -18.73
C LEU A 148 15.41 -19.55 -19.55
N THR A 149 15.87 -19.38 -20.78
CA THR A 149 16.26 -20.52 -21.63
C THR A 149 17.74 -20.83 -21.44
N ILE A 150 18.05 -21.95 -20.76
CA ILE A 150 19.43 -22.39 -20.50
C ILE A 150 20.02 -23.03 -21.77
N SER A 151 21.07 -22.44 -22.33
CA SER A 151 21.73 -22.91 -23.55
C SER A 151 22.99 -23.75 -23.28
N GLU A 152 23.75 -23.42 -22.24
CA GLU A 152 24.94 -24.17 -21.84
C GLU A 152 24.95 -24.40 -20.33
N LYS A 153 25.51 -25.55 -19.91
CA LYS A 153 25.65 -25.94 -18.51
C LYS A 153 26.95 -26.71 -18.28
N MET A 154 27.66 -26.39 -17.21
CA MET A 154 28.91 -27.05 -16.82
C MET A 154 29.05 -27.04 -15.31
N VAL A 155 29.54 -28.14 -14.72
CA VAL A 155 29.84 -28.22 -13.29
C VAL A 155 31.30 -28.61 -13.11
N GLN A 156 31.99 -27.97 -12.16
CA GLN A 156 33.38 -28.25 -11.83
C GLN A 156 33.58 -28.41 -10.31
N ASP A 157 34.54 -29.24 -9.93
CA ASP A 157 35.07 -29.28 -8.57
C ASP A 157 36.09 -28.15 -8.33
N ARG A 158 36.53 -27.97 -7.08
CA ARG A 158 37.58 -27.00 -6.71
C ARG A 158 38.90 -27.15 -7.49
N LYS A 159 39.20 -28.33 -8.03
CA LYS A 159 40.41 -28.59 -8.83
C LYS A 159 40.21 -28.29 -10.32
N GLY A 160 39.02 -27.83 -10.72
CA GLY A 160 38.66 -27.54 -12.11
C GLY A 160 38.25 -28.78 -12.90
N HIS A 161 38.13 -29.96 -12.26
CA HIS A 161 37.68 -31.16 -12.95
C HIS A 161 36.20 -31.02 -13.29
N ARG A 162 35.87 -31.24 -14.57
CA ARG A 162 34.49 -31.23 -15.04
C ARG A 162 33.75 -32.45 -14.54
N LEU A 163 32.60 -32.20 -13.91
CA LEU A 163 31.66 -33.22 -13.48
C LEU A 163 30.56 -33.34 -14.53
N LYS A 164 30.18 -34.58 -14.87
CA LYS A 164 29.14 -34.84 -15.86
C LYS A 164 27.76 -34.60 -15.24
N VAL A 165 26.96 -33.78 -15.91
CA VAL A 165 25.56 -33.51 -15.57
C VAL A 165 24.70 -34.56 -16.25
N ALA A 166 24.01 -35.40 -15.46
CA ALA A 166 23.06 -36.37 -15.97
C ALA A 166 21.72 -35.73 -16.35
N LYS A 167 21.20 -34.85 -15.50
CA LYS A 167 19.89 -34.23 -15.70
C LYS A 167 19.91 -32.74 -15.37
N LEU A 168 19.17 -31.98 -16.17
CA LEU A 168 18.72 -30.63 -15.84
C LEU A 168 17.23 -30.58 -16.11
N LEU A 169 16.42 -30.56 -15.05
CA LEU A 169 14.96 -30.55 -15.12
C LEU A 169 14.44 -29.19 -14.67
N GLU A 170 13.39 -28.71 -15.32
CA GLU A 170 12.73 -27.44 -14.98
C GLU A 170 11.32 -27.72 -14.48
N TYR A 171 10.95 -27.11 -13.36
CA TYR A 171 9.61 -27.19 -12.80
C TYR A 171 9.01 -25.78 -12.65
N PRO A 172 8.24 -25.30 -13.65
CA PRO A 172 7.73 -23.94 -13.68
C PRO A 172 6.81 -23.58 -12.50
N LYS A 173 6.05 -24.56 -11.97
CA LYS A 173 5.12 -24.32 -10.85
C LYS A 173 5.84 -23.81 -9.60
N HIS A 174 7.01 -24.37 -9.27
CA HIS A 174 7.85 -23.88 -8.17
C HIS A 174 8.96 -22.93 -8.65
N GLN A 175 9.06 -22.67 -9.95
CA GLN A 175 10.11 -21.84 -10.56
C GLN A 175 11.52 -22.35 -10.23
N GLN A 176 11.71 -23.68 -10.29
CA GLN A 176 12.94 -24.35 -9.87
C GLN A 176 13.61 -25.11 -11.03
N LEU A 177 14.93 -25.20 -10.95
CA LEU A 177 15.79 -26.09 -11.74
C LEU A 177 16.41 -27.15 -10.83
N TYR A 178 16.38 -28.39 -11.26
CA TYR A 178 17.05 -29.52 -10.64
C TYR A 178 18.23 -29.95 -11.50
N LEU A 179 19.44 -29.92 -10.93
CA LEU A 179 20.67 -30.36 -11.58
C LEU A 179 21.21 -31.59 -10.85
N GLU A 180 21.37 -32.70 -11.59
CA GLU A 180 21.90 -33.96 -11.06
C GLU A 180 23.17 -34.38 -11.80
N LEU A 181 24.13 -34.88 -11.02
CA LEU A 181 25.37 -35.48 -11.50
C LEU A 181 25.16 -36.96 -11.82
N GLU A 182 25.88 -37.46 -12.82
CA GLU A 182 25.75 -38.84 -13.32
C GLU A 182 26.32 -39.88 -12.34
N GLU A 183 27.65 -39.97 -12.25
CA GLU A 183 28.34 -40.98 -11.42
C GLU A 183 29.05 -40.37 -10.20
N SER A 184 29.29 -39.06 -10.23
CA SER A 184 29.96 -38.31 -9.16
C SER A 184 28.96 -37.76 -8.16
N LYS A 185 29.39 -37.59 -6.90
CA LYS A 185 28.63 -36.89 -5.87
C LYS A 185 29.29 -35.57 -5.50
N PHE A 186 28.47 -34.57 -5.18
CA PHE A 186 28.89 -33.46 -4.36
C PHE A 186 29.25 -34.01 -2.98
N ARG A 187 30.54 -33.97 -2.63
CA ARG A 187 31.06 -34.50 -1.38
C ARG A 187 30.73 -33.55 -0.25
N LYS A 188 30.50 -34.11 0.94
CA LYS A 188 30.39 -33.34 2.18
C LYS A 188 31.60 -32.43 2.35
N ARG A 189 31.34 -31.16 2.68
CA ARG A 189 32.33 -30.09 2.81
C ARG A 189 33.09 -29.78 1.51
N GLY A 190 32.48 -30.03 0.36
CA GLY A 190 33.07 -29.77 -0.96
C GLY A 190 32.67 -28.41 -1.52
N ASN A 191 33.58 -27.80 -2.28
CA ASN A 191 33.33 -26.57 -3.05
C ASN A 191 33.23 -26.89 -4.53
N TYR A 192 32.23 -26.30 -5.17
CA TYR A 192 31.87 -26.57 -6.56
C TYR A 192 31.52 -25.28 -7.28
N THR A 193 31.56 -25.35 -8.60
CA THR A 193 31.20 -24.24 -9.48
C THR A 193 30.23 -24.74 -10.54
N VAL A 194 29.11 -24.04 -10.69
CA VAL A 194 28.13 -24.25 -11.78
C VAL A 194 28.23 -23.05 -12.73
N HIS A 195 28.46 -23.32 -14.01
CA HIS A 195 28.40 -22.33 -15.08
C HIS A 195 27.16 -22.56 -15.94
N LEU A 196 26.37 -21.51 -16.15
CA LEU A 196 25.18 -21.52 -17.00
C LEU A 196 25.26 -20.36 -17.99
N ARG A 197 24.93 -20.62 -19.25
CA ARG A 197 24.55 -19.57 -20.21
C ARG A 197 23.06 -19.63 -20.45
N PHE A 198 22.44 -18.47 -20.56
CA PHE A 198 21.01 -18.35 -20.76
C PHE A 198 20.66 -17.20 -21.68
N VAL A 199 19.46 -17.29 -22.26
CA VAL A 199 18.85 -16.23 -23.06
C VAL A 199 17.45 -15.96 -22.50
N SER A 200 17.09 -14.68 -22.48
CA SER A 200 15.74 -14.22 -22.13
C SER A 200 15.41 -12.95 -22.90
N LYS A 201 14.27 -12.32 -22.59
CA LYS A 201 13.86 -11.04 -23.15
C LYS A 201 13.52 -10.08 -22.01
N LEU A 202 13.76 -8.79 -22.23
CA LEU A 202 13.28 -7.76 -21.31
C LEU A 202 11.76 -7.83 -21.23
N SER A 203 11.25 -7.96 -20.00
CA SER A 203 9.81 -7.93 -19.76
C SER A 203 9.29 -6.49 -19.86
N SER A 204 7.99 -6.37 -20.07
CA SER A 204 7.26 -5.10 -19.89
C SER A 204 6.45 -5.08 -18.59
N GLU A 205 6.51 -6.18 -17.82
CA GLU A 205 6.09 -6.27 -16.43
C GLU A 205 7.07 -5.47 -15.57
N LEU A 206 6.61 -4.86 -14.48
CA LEU A 206 7.41 -3.96 -13.64
C LEU A 206 8.27 -4.73 -12.61
N GLU A 207 8.70 -5.94 -12.97
CA GLU A 207 9.37 -6.93 -12.11
C GLU A 207 10.51 -7.62 -12.87
N GLY A 208 11.46 -8.20 -12.15
CA GLY A 208 12.59 -8.91 -12.75
C GLY A 208 13.55 -7.95 -13.44
N PHE A 209 14.02 -8.31 -14.63
CA PHE A 209 14.81 -7.41 -15.49
C PHE A 209 13.96 -6.93 -16.66
N TYR A 210 13.58 -5.66 -16.62
CA TYR A 210 12.50 -5.13 -17.44
C TYR A 210 12.86 -3.83 -18.16
N LEU A 211 12.04 -3.50 -19.16
CA LEU A 211 12.16 -2.31 -19.99
C LEU A 211 11.32 -1.15 -19.42
N SER A 212 11.93 0.03 -19.30
CA SER A 212 11.24 1.29 -19.01
C SER A 212 11.56 2.33 -20.09
N SER A 213 10.74 3.38 -20.18
CA SER A 213 10.96 4.46 -21.15
C SER A 213 10.53 5.84 -20.64
N TYR A 214 11.17 6.86 -21.20
CA TYR A 214 10.83 8.26 -20.96
C TYR A 214 10.84 9.06 -22.27
N ILE A 215 10.24 10.24 -22.23
CA ILE A 215 10.21 11.18 -23.36
C ILE A 215 11.14 12.33 -23.02
N THR A 216 12.05 12.66 -23.94
CA THR A 216 12.98 13.78 -23.79
C THR A 216 12.27 15.12 -24.05
N ALA A 217 12.93 16.24 -23.74
CA ALA A 217 12.37 17.57 -23.96
C ALA A 217 12.08 17.88 -25.45
N ASP A 218 12.78 17.21 -26.38
CA ASP A 218 12.57 17.28 -27.83
C ASP A 218 11.55 16.25 -28.38
N GLY A 219 10.94 15.44 -27.50
CA GLY A 219 9.89 14.50 -27.86
C GLY A 219 10.38 13.11 -28.32
N GLU A 220 11.67 12.81 -28.15
CA GLU A 220 12.23 11.49 -28.46
C GLU A 220 11.91 10.48 -27.35
N LYS A 221 11.48 9.27 -27.71
CA LYS A 221 11.29 8.17 -26.76
C LYS A 221 12.61 7.45 -26.54
N ARG A 222 13.12 7.49 -25.30
CA ARG A 222 14.34 6.81 -24.87
C ARG A 222 14.00 5.59 -24.01
N TYR A 223 14.78 4.53 -24.16
CA TYR A 223 14.62 3.28 -23.43
C TYR A 223 15.74 3.09 -22.42
N LEU A 224 15.38 2.50 -21.28
CA LEU A 224 16.32 2.01 -20.28
C LEU A 224 15.91 0.60 -19.85
N ALA A 225 16.88 -0.19 -19.38
CA ALA A 225 16.63 -1.48 -18.76
C ALA A 225 17.00 -1.39 -17.28
N THR A 226 16.12 -1.87 -16.40
CA THR A 226 16.26 -1.75 -14.94
C THR A 226 15.74 -3.02 -14.25
N THR A 227 16.10 -3.19 -12.99
CA THR A 227 15.78 -4.38 -12.19
C THR A 227 14.89 -4.07 -11.00
N HIS A 228 13.97 -4.98 -10.67
CA HIS A 228 13.23 -5.01 -9.40
C HIS A 228 13.05 -6.48 -8.98
N PHE A 229 13.75 -6.90 -7.93
CA PHE A 229 13.86 -8.33 -7.60
C PHE A 229 13.13 -8.78 -6.35
N GLU A 230 12.73 -7.87 -5.46
CA GLU A 230 11.96 -8.24 -4.27
C GLU A 230 10.52 -8.63 -4.63
N PRO A 231 9.95 -9.70 -4.04
CA PRO A 231 10.60 -10.65 -3.12
C PRO A 231 11.34 -11.80 -3.83
N THR A 232 10.88 -12.23 -5.01
CA THR A 232 11.33 -13.50 -5.63
C THR A 232 11.61 -13.40 -7.13
N TYR A 233 12.03 -12.22 -7.59
CA TYR A 233 12.16 -11.94 -9.02
C TYR A 233 13.60 -11.96 -9.54
N ALA A 234 14.63 -12.10 -8.70
CA ALA A 234 16.02 -12.26 -9.17
C ALA A 234 16.18 -13.50 -10.07
N ARG A 235 15.45 -14.58 -9.76
CA ARG A 235 15.36 -15.81 -10.56
C ARG A 235 14.89 -15.62 -12.01
N SER A 236 14.27 -14.48 -12.33
CA SER A 236 13.83 -14.12 -13.68
C SER A 236 14.89 -13.38 -14.50
N ALA A 237 15.96 -12.91 -13.86
CA ALA A 237 17.09 -12.26 -14.50
C ALA A 237 18.29 -13.19 -14.64
N PHE A 238 18.54 -14.05 -13.64
CA PHE A 238 19.58 -15.08 -13.69
C PHE A 238 19.22 -16.26 -12.77
N PRO A 239 19.61 -17.51 -13.10
CA PRO A 239 19.37 -18.63 -12.20
C PRO A 239 20.17 -18.49 -10.90
N CYS A 240 19.52 -18.66 -9.74
CA CYS A 240 20.13 -18.43 -8.43
C CYS A 240 19.40 -19.11 -7.27
N PHE A 241 20.04 -19.17 -6.10
CA PHE A 241 19.41 -19.61 -4.84
C PHE A 241 18.57 -18.46 -4.27
N ASP A 242 17.41 -18.22 -4.88
CA ASP A 242 16.61 -17.01 -4.64
C ASP A 242 15.76 -17.07 -3.37
N GLU A 243 16.41 -17.18 -2.21
CA GLU A 243 15.81 -16.99 -0.88
C GLU A 243 16.74 -16.09 -0.02
N PRO A 244 16.21 -15.21 0.85
CA PRO A 244 17.00 -14.19 1.54
C PRO A 244 18.13 -14.74 2.43
N GLN A 245 17.97 -15.95 2.97
CA GLN A 245 19.01 -16.63 3.77
C GLN A 245 20.25 -17.05 2.99
N PHE A 246 20.18 -17.15 1.65
CA PHE A 246 21.31 -17.58 0.82
C PHE A 246 22.16 -16.37 0.37
N LYS A 247 22.67 -15.62 1.34
CA LYS A 247 23.59 -14.51 1.07
C LYS A 247 24.86 -14.97 0.37
N ALA A 248 25.35 -14.16 -0.56
CA ALA A 248 26.58 -14.41 -1.30
C ALA A 248 27.20 -13.10 -1.76
N LYS A 249 28.43 -13.18 -2.29
CA LYS A 249 29.08 -12.05 -2.98
C LYS A 249 28.72 -12.05 -4.46
N PHE A 250 28.57 -10.87 -5.05
CA PHE A 250 28.22 -10.69 -6.45
C PHE A 250 29.29 -9.89 -7.17
N LYS A 251 29.80 -10.45 -8.27
CA LYS A 251 30.67 -9.77 -9.22
C LYS A 251 29.94 -9.65 -10.55
N MET A 252 29.69 -8.42 -10.97
CA MET A 252 28.89 -8.09 -12.15
C MET A 252 29.76 -7.56 -13.29
N SER A 253 29.44 -7.99 -14.51
CA SER A 253 29.97 -7.45 -15.75
C SER A 253 28.82 -7.15 -16.71
N ILE A 254 28.73 -5.93 -17.23
CA ILE A 254 27.62 -5.51 -18.11
C ILE A 254 28.18 -5.03 -19.44
N PHE A 255 27.71 -5.64 -20.53
CA PHE A 255 27.93 -5.12 -21.88
C PHE A 255 26.84 -4.10 -22.21
N ARG A 256 27.24 -2.94 -22.73
CA ARG A 256 26.32 -1.88 -23.15
C ARG A 256 26.84 -1.15 -24.37
N ASP A 257 25.94 -0.44 -25.04
CA ASP A 257 26.34 0.50 -26.09
C ASP A 257 27.14 1.68 -25.51
N ARG A 258 28.02 2.26 -26.34
CA ARG A 258 28.90 3.38 -25.96
C ARG A 258 28.20 4.63 -25.43
N PHE A 259 26.96 4.86 -25.84
CA PHE A 259 26.17 6.04 -25.47
C PHE A 259 25.31 5.82 -24.21
N HIS A 260 25.22 4.58 -23.72
CA HIS A 260 24.61 4.27 -22.43
C HIS A 260 25.67 4.28 -21.32
N ILE A 261 25.22 4.36 -20.07
CA ILE A 261 25.97 4.00 -18.87
C ILE A 261 25.39 2.71 -18.27
N ALA A 262 26.17 2.00 -17.46
CA ALA A 262 25.69 0.91 -16.63
C ALA A 262 25.90 1.26 -15.16
N LEU A 263 24.87 1.09 -14.34
CA LEU A 263 24.90 1.22 -12.89
C LEU A 263 24.71 -0.15 -12.27
N CYS A 264 25.32 -0.38 -11.12
CA CYS A 264 25.16 -1.58 -10.32
C CYS A 264 25.29 -1.23 -8.82
N ASN A 265 25.06 -2.20 -7.93
CA ASN A 265 25.27 -2.07 -6.48
C ASN A 265 26.62 -1.44 -6.11
N MET A 266 27.69 -1.87 -6.79
CA MET A 266 29.08 -1.48 -6.50
C MET A 266 29.63 -0.51 -7.56
N PRO A 267 30.74 0.21 -7.29
CA PRO A 267 31.39 1.06 -8.30
C PRO A 267 31.98 0.28 -9.47
N VAL A 268 32.05 0.92 -10.65
CA VAL A 268 32.80 0.41 -11.81
C VAL A 268 34.31 0.43 -11.48
N VAL A 269 35.01 -0.67 -11.74
CA VAL A 269 36.47 -0.77 -11.58
C VAL A 269 37.21 -0.75 -12.90
N ASN A 270 36.56 -1.15 -13.99
CA ASN A 270 37.17 -1.22 -15.32
C ASN A 270 36.10 -1.08 -16.40
N THR A 271 36.43 -0.36 -17.48
CA THR A 271 35.59 -0.26 -18.68
C THR A 271 36.45 -0.60 -19.90
N GLU A 272 36.13 -1.70 -20.57
CA GLU A 272 36.87 -2.20 -21.73
C GLU A 272 36.09 -2.01 -23.04
N ASP A 273 36.82 -1.78 -24.12
CA ASP A 273 36.28 -1.83 -25.47
C ASP A 273 35.99 -3.28 -25.87
N ALA A 274 34.71 -3.60 -26.03
CA ALA A 274 34.25 -4.96 -26.36
C ALA A 274 34.05 -5.16 -27.88
N GLY A 275 34.52 -4.22 -28.71
CA GLY A 275 34.40 -4.29 -30.16
C GLY A 275 33.02 -3.90 -30.67
N PHE A 276 32.59 -4.51 -31.79
CA PHE A 276 31.31 -4.22 -32.43
C PHE A 276 30.37 -5.41 -32.32
N TYR A 277 29.11 -5.15 -31.99
CA TYR A 277 28.03 -6.13 -32.02
C TYR A 277 26.84 -5.54 -32.76
N MET A 278 26.36 -6.23 -33.80
CA MET A 278 25.25 -5.75 -34.65
C MET A 278 25.45 -4.32 -35.20
N GLY A 279 26.70 -3.91 -35.43
CA GLY A 279 27.05 -2.59 -35.97
C GLY A 279 27.17 -1.47 -34.92
N THR A 280 26.87 -1.71 -33.64
CA THR A 280 27.13 -0.76 -32.54
C THR A 280 28.43 -1.10 -31.82
N GLY A 281 29.16 -0.07 -31.40
CA GLY A 281 30.33 -0.24 -30.54
C GLY A 281 29.89 -0.55 -29.12
N LEU A 282 30.40 -1.64 -28.55
CA LEU A 282 30.10 -2.07 -27.19
C LEU A 282 31.24 -1.71 -26.22
N LEU A 283 30.85 -1.40 -24.99
CA LEU A 283 31.72 -1.34 -23.83
C LEU A 283 31.31 -2.42 -22.84
N ARG A 284 32.29 -2.94 -22.10
CA ARG A 284 32.07 -3.82 -20.97
C ARG A 284 32.49 -3.11 -19.69
N ASP A 285 31.55 -2.88 -18.79
CA ASP A 285 31.83 -2.40 -17.44
C ASP A 285 31.96 -3.58 -16.49
N ASP A 286 33.09 -3.67 -15.80
CA ASP A 286 33.29 -4.60 -14.68
C ASP A 286 33.14 -3.83 -13.38
N PHE A 287 32.29 -4.34 -12.48
CA PHE A 287 32.02 -3.73 -11.18
C PHE A 287 32.85 -4.39 -10.08
N GLN A 288 33.12 -3.63 -9.01
CA GLN A 288 33.71 -4.18 -7.80
C GLN A 288 32.81 -5.30 -7.24
N GLU A 289 33.41 -6.32 -6.64
CA GLU A 289 32.67 -7.37 -5.95
C GLU A 289 31.93 -6.82 -4.73
N SER A 290 30.67 -7.21 -4.57
CA SER A 290 29.84 -6.80 -3.44
C SER A 290 30.30 -7.42 -2.12
N VAL A 291 29.79 -6.84 -1.03
CA VAL A 291 29.70 -7.53 0.27
C VAL A 291 28.72 -8.72 0.16
N GLU A 292 28.64 -9.53 1.21
CA GLU A 292 27.63 -10.60 1.30
C GLU A 292 26.23 -9.99 1.44
N MET A 293 25.37 -10.29 0.48
CA MET A 293 23.99 -9.79 0.44
C MET A 293 23.04 -10.82 -0.19
N SER A 294 21.73 -10.62 -0.03
CA SER A 294 20.70 -11.50 -0.59
C SER A 294 20.46 -11.22 -2.08
N THR A 295 19.94 -12.19 -2.81
CA THR A 295 19.70 -12.09 -4.27
C THR A 295 18.73 -10.97 -4.66
N TYR A 296 17.71 -10.72 -3.83
CA TYR A 296 16.71 -9.68 -4.09
C TYR A 296 17.27 -8.25 -4.08
N LEU A 297 18.46 -8.04 -3.52
CA LEU A 297 19.15 -6.75 -3.47
C LEU A 297 20.09 -6.51 -4.65
N VAL A 298 20.31 -7.49 -5.52
CA VAL A 298 21.10 -7.29 -6.74
C VAL A 298 20.36 -6.31 -7.64
N ALA A 299 21.04 -5.24 -8.06
CA ALA A 299 20.46 -4.27 -8.96
C ALA A 299 21.44 -3.82 -10.03
N PHE A 300 20.91 -3.57 -11.22
CA PHE A 300 21.63 -2.95 -12.31
C PHE A 300 20.71 -2.23 -13.27
N VAL A 301 21.20 -1.12 -13.83
CA VAL A 301 20.46 -0.27 -14.76
C VAL A 301 21.34 0.08 -15.95
N VAL A 302 20.80 -0.02 -17.16
CA VAL A 302 21.43 0.46 -18.41
C VAL A 302 20.56 1.57 -18.97
N CYS A 303 21.09 2.80 -18.99
CA CYS A 303 20.37 4.03 -19.36
C CYS A 303 21.33 5.10 -19.91
N ASP A 304 20.83 6.30 -20.19
CA ASP A 304 21.60 7.47 -20.63
C ASP A 304 21.51 8.65 -19.64
N TYR A 305 21.36 8.35 -18.36
CA TYR A 305 21.15 9.35 -17.31
C TYR A 305 22.41 10.13 -16.94
N GLU A 306 22.19 11.31 -16.36
CA GLU A 306 23.21 12.13 -15.72
C GLU A 306 23.03 12.08 -14.19
N ARG A 307 23.97 12.64 -13.43
CA ARG A 307 23.93 12.61 -11.96
C ARG A 307 24.37 13.91 -11.30
N VAL A 308 23.81 14.15 -10.12
CA VAL A 308 24.34 15.09 -9.11
C VAL A 308 24.92 14.28 -7.95
N SER A 309 25.88 14.83 -7.20
CA SER A 309 26.53 14.08 -6.11
C SER A 309 26.92 14.97 -4.95
N GLU A 310 26.89 14.39 -3.75
CA GLU A 310 27.32 15.00 -2.50
C GLU A 310 28.06 13.94 -1.66
N MET A 311 29.01 14.37 -0.83
CA MET A 311 29.73 13.47 0.07
C MET A 311 29.12 13.55 1.46
N THR A 312 28.92 12.40 2.10
CA THR A 312 28.58 12.37 3.54
C THR A 312 29.78 12.83 4.38
N ARG A 313 29.56 13.09 5.68
CA ARG A 313 30.65 13.45 6.61
C ARG A 313 31.70 12.34 6.75
N ARG A 314 31.35 11.10 6.40
CA ARG A 314 32.23 9.93 6.43
C ARG A 314 32.74 9.48 5.06
N ASN A 315 32.70 10.38 4.08
CA ASN A 315 33.24 10.16 2.73
C ASN A 315 32.52 9.06 1.91
N VAL A 316 31.24 8.82 2.15
CA VAL A 316 30.41 8.03 1.22
C VAL A 316 29.93 8.97 0.11
N SER A 317 30.13 8.58 -1.16
CA SER A 317 29.60 9.32 -2.31
C SER A 317 28.12 9.02 -2.48
N VAL A 318 27.25 10.00 -2.26
CA VAL A 318 25.82 9.90 -2.53
C VAL A 318 25.54 10.54 -3.89
N SER A 319 24.90 9.82 -4.79
CA SER A 319 24.57 10.32 -6.13
C SER A 319 23.11 10.11 -6.46
N VAL A 320 22.47 11.09 -7.09
CA VAL A 320 21.11 10.95 -7.65
C VAL A 320 21.18 10.98 -9.16
N TYR A 321 20.63 9.95 -9.80
CA TYR A 321 20.57 9.78 -11.25
C TYR A 321 19.17 10.06 -11.78
N ALA A 322 19.11 10.85 -12.84
CA ALA A 322 17.86 11.16 -13.53
C ALA A 322 18.13 11.47 -15.01
N ALA A 323 17.08 11.44 -15.83
CA ALA A 323 17.15 11.97 -17.19
C ALA A 323 17.63 13.42 -17.16
N LYS A 324 18.42 13.81 -18.18
CA LYS A 324 19.06 15.14 -18.26
C LYS A 324 18.09 16.31 -18.04
N SER A 325 16.87 16.22 -18.59
CA SER A 325 15.84 17.25 -18.45
C SER A 325 15.32 17.43 -17.01
N MET A 326 15.44 16.40 -16.18
CA MET A 326 14.94 16.38 -14.80
C MET A 326 16.06 16.49 -13.75
N LEU A 327 17.33 16.47 -14.18
CA LEU A 327 18.48 16.52 -13.27
C LEU A 327 18.45 17.69 -12.26
N PRO A 328 17.99 18.91 -12.59
CA PRO A 328 17.88 19.99 -11.61
C PRO A 328 16.97 19.66 -10.41
N GLN A 329 15.97 18.78 -10.60
CA GLN A 329 15.03 18.38 -9.54
C GLN A 329 15.66 17.37 -8.55
N ALA A 330 16.84 16.83 -8.85
CA ALA A 330 17.55 15.87 -8.00
C ALA A 330 18.31 16.52 -6.83
N GLN A 331 18.46 17.85 -6.83
CA GLN A 331 19.33 18.57 -5.89
C GLN A 331 18.87 18.47 -4.42
N TYR A 332 17.56 18.45 -4.19
CA TYR A 332 17.03 18.24 -2.84
C TYR A 332 17.30 16.82 -2.35
N ALA A 333 17.03 15.82 -3.19
CA ALA A 333 17.18 14.40 -2.87
C ALA A 333 18.62 14.06 -2.47
N VAL A 334 19.63 14.53 -3.23
CA VAL A 334 21.03 14.23 -2.93
C VAL A 334 21.45 14.81 -1.57
N SER A 335 20.99 16.02 -1.25
CA SER A 335 21.34 16.70 0.00
C SER A 335 20.63 16.09 1.21
N ILE A 336 19.34 15.78 1.09
CA ILE A 336 18.61 15.16 2.19
C ILE A 336 19.08 13.73 2.44
N ALA A 337 19.41 12.98 1.38
CA ALA A 337 19.95 11.63 1.49
C ALA A 337 21.29 11.61 2.23
N ALA A 338 22.22 12.52 1.90
CA ALA A 338 23.51 12.62 2.59
C ALA A 338 23.34 12.91 4.09
N ARG A 339 22.42 13.84 4.44
CA ARG A 339 22.14 14.21 5.83
C ARG A 339 21.45 13.10 6.63
N ILE A 340 20.52 12.38 6.01
CA ILE A 340 19.85 11.23 6.64
C ILE A 340 20.83 10.08 6.83
N MET A 341 21.69 9.80 5.84
CA MET A 341 22.75 8.80 5.96
C MET A 341 23.67 9.11 7.16
N ASP A 342 24.13 10.36 7.29
CA ASP A 342 24.93 10.81 8.44
C ASP A 342 24.19 10.60 9.79
N TYR A 343 22.87 10.88 9.82
CA TYR A 343 22.05 10.66 10.99
C TYR A 343 21.94 9.18 11.36
N PHE A 344 21.67 8.30 10.40
CA PHE A 344 21.53 6.87 10.65
C PHE A 344 22.86 6.22 11.09
N GLU A 345 23.99 6.59 10.49
CA GLU A 345 25.30 6.15 10.97
C GLU A 345 25.54 6.53 12.44
N LEU A 346 25.13 7.75 12.83
CA LEU A 346 25.22 8.22 14.22
C LEU A 346 24.23 7.51 15.14
N PHE A 347 22.98 7.37 14.72
CA PHE A 347 21.89 6.80 15.49
C PHE A 347 22.13 5.31 15.78
N PHE A 348 22.57 4.56 14.77
CA PHE A 348 22.88 3.14 14.92
C PHE A 348 24.27 2.91 15.49
N GLY A 349 25.20 3.86 15.36
CA GLY A 349 26.62 3.64 15.70
C GLY A 349 27.29 2.56 14.83
N VAL A 350 26.78 2.36 13.60
CA VAL A 350 27.26 1.37 12.64
C VAL A 350 27.46 2.07 11.29
N HIS A 351 28.62 1.92 10.68
CA HIS A 351 28.95 2.59 9.42
C HIS A 351 28.23 1.99 8.22
N TYR A 352 27.90 2.83 7.25
CA TYR A 352 27.51 2.35 5.93
C TYR A 352 28.73 1.73 5.23
N PRO A 353 28.67 0.46 4.79
CA PRO A 353 29.89 -0.27 4.42
C PRO A 353 30.34 -0.08 2.97
N LEU A 354 29.50 0.48 2.10
CA LEU A 354 29.84 0.63 0.67
C LEU A 354 30.45 2.01 0.39
N PRO A 355 31.33 2.13 -0.62
CA PRO A 355 31.98 3.41 -0.94
C PRO A 355 31.04 4.47 -1.55
N LYS A 356 29.85 4.05 -2.01
CA LYS A 356 28.87 4.92 -2.65
C LYS A 356 27.44 4.44 -2.36
N GLN A 357 26.50 5.36 -2.43
CA GLN A 357 25.07 5.11 -2.46
C GLN A 357 24.45 5.88 -3.62
N ASP A 358 24.01 5.17 -4.64
CA ASP A 358 23.29 5.76 -5.76
C ASP A 358 21.78 5.67 -5.50
N LEU A 359 21.06 6.70 -5.93
CA LEU A 359 19.61 6.76 -5.97
C LEU A 359 19.21 7.07 -7.42
N ILE A 360 18.26 6.36 -8.01
CA ILE A 360 17.88 6.56 -9.42
C ILE A 360 16.36 6.71 -9.59
N ALA A 361 15.95 7.73 -10.34
CA ALA A 361 14.55 7.99 -10.68
C ALA A 361 14.12 7.15 -11.90
N ILE A 362 13.36 6.06 -11.68
CA ILE A 362 12.86 5.18 -12.72
C ILE A 362 11.46 5.64 -13.18
N PRO A 363 11.22 5.83 -14.49
CA PRO A 363 9.94 6.32 -15.01
C PRO A 363 8.77 5.35 -14.81
N ASP A 364 9.02 4.05 -14.97
CA ASP A 364 8.04 2.97 -14.80
C ASP A 364 8.48 2.06 -13.63
N PHE A 365 7.83 2.17 -12.48
CA PHE A 365 8.22 1.46 -11.26
C PHE A 365 6.98 1.06 -10.44
N ALA A 366 6.85 -0.21 -10.07
CA ALA A 366 5.64 -0.73 -9.41
C ALA A 366 5.51 -0.22 -7.97
N ALA A 367 6.58 -0.27 -7.18
CA ALA A 367 6.58 0.17 -5.79
C ALA A 367 6.82 1.68 -5.64
N GLY A 368 6.93 2.19 -4.42
CA GLY A 368 7.36 3.58 -4.18
C GLY A 368 8.85 3.79 -4.47
N ALA A 369 9.65 2.86 -3.98
CA ALA A 369 11.09 2.70 -4.18
C ALA A 369 11.51 1.25 -3.84
N MET A 370 12.80 0.94 -3.87
CA MET A 370 13.38 -0.36 -3.54
C MET A 370 14.85 -0.19 -3.13
N GLU A 371 15.23 -0.81 -2.01
CA GLU A 371 16.41 -0.47 -1.23
C GLU A 371 17.74 -1.03 -1.74
N ASN A 372 17.81 -1.44 -3.01
CA ASN A 372 18.90 -2.29 -3.52
C ASN A 372 20.26 -1.72 -3.11
N TRP A 373 21.11 -2.56 -2.51
CA TRP A 373 22.24 -2.08 -1.73
C TRP A 373 23.24 -1.30 -2.58
N GLY A 374 23.38 0.00 -2.33
CA GLY A 374 24.22 0.90 -3.12
C GLY A 374 23.60 1.44 -4.41
N LEU A 375 22.42 0.98 -4.85
CA LEU A 375 21.68 1.49 -6.01
C LEU A 375 20.16 1.44 -5.76
N ILE A 376 19.65 2.36 -4.95
CA ILE A 376 18.23 2.44 -4.61
C ILE A 376 17.46 2.97 -5.83
N THR A 377 16.38 2.30 -6.21
CA THR A 377 15.52 2.70 -7.33
C THR A 377 14.23 3.34 -6.83
N TYR A 378 13.80 4.46 -7.41
CA TYR A 378 12.63 5.22 -6.98
C TYR A 378 11.66 5.42 -8.15
N ARG A 379 10.36 5.53 -7.87
CA ARG A 379 9.48 6.28 -8.79
C ARG A 379 9.95 7.73 -8.86
N GLU A 380 9.79 8.37 -10.02
CA GLU A 380 10.11 9.80 -10.21
C GLU A 380 9.42 10.70 -9.16
N THR A 381 8.15 10.41 -8.83
CA THR A 381 7.38 11.14 -7.80
C THR A 381 7.90 10.97 -6.37
N SER A 382 8.77 10.00 -6.13
CA SER A 382 9.32 9.67 -4.80
C SER A 382 10.73 10.23 -4.59
N ILE A 383 11.33 10.86 -5.60
CA ILE A 383 12.71 11.38 -5.50
C ILE A 383 12.90 12.77 -6.12
N LEU A 384 12.17 13.13 -7.18
CA LEU A 384 12.38 14.40 -7.88
C LEU A 384 11.58 15.53 -7.23
N TYR A 385 12.26 16.62 -6.90
CA TYR A 385 11.69 17.79 -6.25
C TYR A 385 11.91 19.06 -7.07
N ASP A 386 10.82 19.65 -7.52
CA ASP A 386 10.78 21.00 -8.08
C ASP A 386 10.24 22.00 -7.03
N PRO A 387 10.99 23.06 -6.66
CA PRO A 387 10.58 23.99 -5.61
C PRO A 387 9.38 24.88 -5.97
N VAL A 388 9.05 25.02 -7.24
CA VAL A 388 7.90 25.80 -7.72
C VAL A 388 6.68 24.91 -7.85
N GLU A 389 6.87 23.69 -8.36
CA GLU A 389 5.77 22.83 -8.80
C GLU A 389 5.39 21.74 -7.80
N THR A 390 6.32 21.34 -6.92
CA THR A 390 6.08 20.28 -5.94
C THR A 390 5.33 20.82 -4.74
N SER A 391 4.22 20.17 -4.38
CA SER A 391 3.43 20.51 -3.20
C SER A 391 4.17 20.14 -1.91
N THR A 392 3.75 20.75 -0.80
CA THR A 392 4.32 20.52 0.54
C THR A 392 4.18 19.05 0.97
N ILE A 393 3.04 18.42 0.64
CA ILE A 393 2.82 16.99 0.94
C ILE A 393 3.71 16.09 0.09
N ALA A 394 3.90 16.40 -1.20
CA ALA A 394 4.80 15.64 -2.08
C ALA A 394 6.27 15.82 -1.66
N HIS A 395 6.66 17.01 -1.20
CA HIS A 395 7.97 17.27 -0.62
C HIS A 395 8.22 16.42 0.65
N GLN A 396 7.22 16.31 1.53
CA GLN A 396 7.28 15.43 2.70
C GLN A 396 7.41 13.96 2.29
N TRP A 397 6.61 13.53 1.31
CA TRP A 397 6.66 12.17 0.77
C TRP A 397 8.04 11.79 0.24
N ILE A 398 8.68 12.67 -0.56
CA ILE A 398 10.04 12.44 -1.07
C ILE A 398 11.04 12.22 0.07
N ALA A 399 10.98 13.06 1.12
CA ALA A 399 11.89 12.92 2.26
C ALA A 399 11.65 11.62 3.02
N ILE A 400 10.38 11.21 3.20
CA ILE A 400 10.00 9.99 3.91
C ILE A 400 10.48 8.75 3.15
N VAL A 401 10.21 8.67 1.84
CA VAL A 401 10.67 7.52 1.04
C VAL A 401 12.19 7.47 1.01
N ILE A 402 12.89 8.59 0.84
CA ILE A 402 14.37 8.60 0.93
C ILE A 402 14.85 8.08 2.29
N ALA A 403 14.21 8.49 3.40
CA ALA A 403 14.57 8.02 4.72
C ALA A 403 14.30 6.52 4.92
N HIS A 404 13.20 6.02 4.36
CA HIS A 404 12.82 4.60 4.39
C HIS A 404 13.90 3.74 3.72
N GLU A 405 14.23 4.04 2.46
CA GLU A 405 15.23 3.30 1.69
C GLU A 405 16.63 3.37 2.30
N LEU A 406 16.98 4.49 2.93
CA LEU A 406 18.25 4.63 3.63
C LEU A 406 18.29 3.83 4.95
N ALA A 407 17.16 3.69 5.65
CA ALA A 407 17.07 2.85 6.84
C ALA A 407 17.29 1.37 6.48
N HIS A 408 16.79 0.93 5.33
CA HIS A 408 16.98 -0.43 4.82
C HIS A 408 18.45 -0.82 4.59
N GLN A 409 19.35 0.16 4.41
CA GLN A 409 20.78 -0.12 4.31
C GLN A 409 21.34 -0.82 5.57
N TRP A 410 20.66 -0.68 6.70
CA TRP A 410 20.89 -1.45 7.93
C TRP A 410 19.84 -2.55 8.15
N PHE A 411 18.55 -2.23 8.01
CA PHE A 411 17.42 -3.13 8.26
C PHE A 411 16.85 -3.70 6.95
N GLY A 412 17.45 -4.79 6.48
CA GLY A 412 17.14 -5.43 5.22
C GLY A 412 18.41 -5.80 4.48
N ASN A 413 19.34 -4.86 4.34
CA ASN A 413 20.59 -5.09 3.61
C ASN A 413 21.68 -5.69 4.50
N LEU A 414 22.12 -4.92 5.51
CA LEU A 414 23.16 -5.35 6.44
C LEU A 414 22.70 -6.56 7.26
N VAL A 415 21.51 -6.46 7.86
CA VAL A 415 20.84 -7.56 8.57
C VAL A 415 19.51 -7.81 7.89
N THR A 416 19.33 -9.01 7.36
CA THR A 416 18.13 -9.41 6.60
C THR A 416 17.32 -10.41 7.42
N MET A 417 16.00 -10.44 7.33
CA MET A 417 15.22 -11.55 7.88
C MET A 417 15.70 -12.91 7.34
N LYS A 418 15.62 -13.98 8.15
CA LYS A 418 15.95 -15.36 7.70
C LYS A 418 14.99 -15.83 6.61
N TRP A 419 13.72 -15.48 6.73
CA TRP A 419 12.68 -15.78 5.75
C TRP A 419 11.57 -14.74 5.83
N TRP A 420 10.76 -14.67 4.77
CA TRP A 420 9.70 -13.67 4.59
C TRP A 420 8.64 -13.66 5.70
N ASN A 421 8.51 -14.72 6.51
CA ASN A 421 7.62 -14.72 7.67
C ASN A 421 7.95 -13.60 8.68
N ASP A 422 9.19 -13.11 8.69
CA ASP A 422 9.64 -12.00 9.53
C ASP A 422 9.99 -10.75 8.69
N LEU A 423 9.34 -10.54 7.54
CA LEU A 423 9.50 -9.37 6.67
C LEU A 423 9.43 -8.04 7.45
N TRP A 424 8.59 -7.97 8.48
CA TRP A 424 8.44 -6.80 9.34
C TRP A 424 9.75 -6.33 10.01
N LEU A 425 10.76 -7.20 10.17
CA LEU A 425 12.08 -6.80 10.69
C LEU A 425 12.79 -5.83 9.75
N ASN A 426 12.51 -5.92 8.45
CA ASN A 426 12.94 -4.95 7.47
C ASN A 426 11.94 -3.79 7.44
N GLU A 427 10.69 -4.08 7.07
CA GLU A 427 9.70 -3.08 6.67
C GLU A 427 9.11 -2.27 7.83
N GLY A 428 8.86 -2.92 8.96
CA GLY A 428 8.41 -2.27 10.17
C GLY A 428 9.52 -1.39 10.77
N ALA A 429 10.77 -1.85 10.71
CA ALA A 429 11.92 -1.07 11.18
C ALA A 429 12.16 0.16 10.29
N ALA A 430 12.20 0.00 8.98
CA ALA A 430 12.35 1.12 8.03
C ALA A 430 11.19 2.12 8.17
N SER A 431 9.94 1.65 8.28
CA SER A 431 8.76 2.48 8.50
C SER A 431 8.78 3.27 9.82
N PHE A 432 9.41 2.74 10.87
CA PHE A 432 9.62 3.47 12.12
C PHE A 432 10.73 4.52 11.98
N LEU A 433 11.84 4.13 11.37
CA LEU A 433 13.04 4.94 11.25
C LEU A 433 12.90 6.09 10.25
N GLU A 434 12.07 5.95 9.22
CA GLU A 434 11.82 7.01 8.22
C GLU A 434 11.32 8.30 8.91
N HIS A 435 10.40 8.16 9.87
CA HIS A 435 9.82 9.28 10.61
C HIS A 435 10.86 9.91 11.54
N LYS A 436 11.68 9.10 12.23
CA LYS A 436 12.78 9.61 13.06
C LYS A 436 13.84 10.32 12.22
N GLY A 437 14.18 9.77 11.06
CA GLY A 437 15.13 10.33 10.10
C GLY A 437 14.68 11.70 9.61
N VAL A 438 13.46 11.80 9.09
CA VAL A 438 12.88 13.07 8.62
C VAL A 438 12.68 14.06 9.76
N ASN A 439 12.21 13.61 10.93
CA ASN A 439 12.05 14.48 12.10
C ASN A 439 13.39 15.10 12.54
N HIS A 440 14.50 14.37 12.43
CA HIS A 440 15.83 14.88 12.77
C HIS A 440 16.29 15.97 11.79
N VAL A 441 16.12 15.74 10.47
CA VAL A 441 16.62 16.67 9.44
C VAL A 441 15.67 17.84 9.16
N SER A 442 14.39 17.69 9.52
CA SER A 442 13.29 18.67 9.32
C SER A 442 12.35 18.73 10.55
N PRO A 443 12.83 19.12 11.74
CA PRO A 443 12.04 19.08 12.99
C PRO A 443 10.79 19.96 12.96
N GLN A 444 10.78 21.02 12.14
CA GLN A 444 9.64 21.90 11.96
C GLN A 444 8.43 21.25 11.26
N TRP A 445 8.57 20.02 10.76
CA TRP A 445 7.47 19.27 10.14
C TRP A 445 6.63 18.48 11.14
N GLY A 446 7.09 18.28 12.38
CA GLY A 446 6.32 17.56 13.40
C GLY A 446 6.00 16.12 13.00
N MET A 447 6.97 15.41 12.40
CA MET A 447 6.72 14.07 11.82
C MET A 447 6.25 13.05 12.86
N MET A 448 6.68 13.15 14.12
CA MET A 448 6.26 12.19 15.15
C MET A 448 4.77 12.33 15.53
N ASP A 449 4.19 13.53 15.42
CA ASP A 449 2.74 13.71 15.57
C ASP A 449 1.99 13.16 14.35
N GLN A 450 2.60 13.21 13.17
CA GLN A 450 2.04 12.65 11.94
C GLN A 450 2.15 11.12 11.87
N PHE A 451 3.06 10.50 12.62
CA PHE A 451 3.25 9.05 12.68
C PHE A 451 1.95 8.29 12.94
N ILE A 452 1.07 8.83 13.79
CA ILE A 452 -0.21 8.19 14.10
C ILE A 452 -1.13 8.13 12.88
N LEU A 453 -1.11 9.16 12.02
CA LEU A 453 -1.92 9.23 10.80
C LEU A 453 -1.41 8.27 9.74
N GLU A 454 -0.09 8.22 9.58
CA GLU A 454 0.54 7.50 8.47
C GLU A 454 0.80 6.03 8.78
N LYS A 455 0.97 5.66 10.07
CA LYS A 455 1.28 4.29 10.50
C LYS A 455 0.23 3.73 11.47
N THR A 456 0.04 4.34 12.63
CA THR A 456 -0.74 3.70 13.72
C THR A 456 -2.22 3.50 13.37
N GLN A 457 -2.93 4.52 12.91
CA GLN A 457 -4.36 4.43 12.61
C GLN A 457 -4.67 3.51 11.42
N PRO A 458 -3.92 3.55 10.30
CA PRO A 458 -4.08 2.56 9.21
C PRO A 458 -3.89 1.11 9.67
N ALA A 459 -2.87 0.84 10.50
CA ALA A 459 -2.64 -0.49 11.05
C ALA A 459 -3.78 -0.94 11.98
N LEU A 460 -4.24 -0.08 12.90
CA LEU A 460 -5.38 -0.38 13.77
C LEU A 460 -6.67 -0.64 12.96
N ARG A 461 -6.82 -0.04 11.78
CA ARG A 461 -8.00 -0.24 10.93
C ARG A 461 -8.01 -1.63 10.30
N LEU A 462 -6.90 -2.04 9.70
CA LEU A 462 -6.77 -3.35 9.07
C LEU A 462 -6.81 -4.47 10.11
N ASP A 463 -6.14 -4.26 11.24
CA ASP A 463 -5.96 -5.30 12.24
C ASP A 463 -7.19 -5.53 13.13
N ALA A 464 -8.21 -4.68 13.00
CA ALA A 464 -9.51 -4.89 13.64
C ALA A 464 -10.46 -5.81 12.83
N LEU A 465 -10.01 -6.31 11.67
CA LEU A 465 -10.70 -7.31 10.87
C LEU A 465 -10.43 -8.73 11.37
N VAL A 466 -11.37 -9.64 11.15
CA VAL A 466 -11.21 -11.08 11.38
C VAL A 466 -10.22 -11.68 10.38
N SER A 467 -10.21 -11.18 9.15
CA SER A 467 -9.31 -11.57 8.03
C SER A 467 -7.88 -10.99 8.11
N SER A 468 -7.48 -10.39 9.24
CA SER A 468 -6.10 -9.93 9.48
C SER A 468 -5.13 -11.11 9.65
N HIS A 469 -3.86 -10.82 9.93
CA HIS A 469 -2.83 -11.81 10.27
C HIS A 469 -1.87 -11.31 11.36
N PRO A 470 -1.16 -12.23 12.06
CA PRO A 470 -0.07 -11.83 12.95
C PRO A 470 1.05 -11.15 12.16
N ILE A 471 1.86 -10.32 12.83
CA ILE A 471 3.02 -9.67 12.19
C ILE A 471 4.01 -10.72 11.68
N SER A 472 4.33 -11.71 12.51
CA SER A 472 5.13 -12.87 12.10
C SER A 472 4.17 -13.97 11.65
N VAL A 473 4.10 -14.21 10.34
CA VAL A 473 3.12 -15.12 9.73
C VAL A 473 3.81 -16.15 8.84
N PRO A 474 3.51 -17.45 8.98
CA PRO A 474 4.08 -18.45 8.07
C PRO A 474 3.64 -18.21 6.62
N VAL A 475 4.62 -18.10 5.72
CA VAL A 475 4.42 -18.00 4.26
C VAL A 475 5.37 -18.95 3.55
N LYS A 476 4.95 -19.50 2.41
CA LYS A 476 5.69 -20.52 1.66
C LYS A 476 5.94 -20.12 0.21
N ASP A 477 4.88 -19.83 -0.54
CA ASP A 477 4.97 -19.53 -1.98
C ASP A 477 5.02 -18.02 -2.28
N PRO A 478 5.44 -17.61 -3.49
CA PRO A 478 5.56 -16.20 -3.85
C PRO A 478 4.29 -15.37 -3.61
N SER A 479 3.10 -15.94 -3.83
CA SER A 479 1.85 -15.20 -3.69
C SER A 479 1.49 -14.95 -2.22
N GLU A 480 1.79 -15.92 -1.34
CA GLU A 480 1.67 -15.72 0.11
C GLU A 480 2.68 -14.69 0.63
N ILE A 481 3.89 -14.66 0.06
CA ILE A 481 4.93 -13.68 0.40
C ILE A 481 4.49 -12.27 -0.02
N GLU A 482 3.93 -12.10 -1.22
CA GLU A 482 3.43 -10.80 -1.69
C GLU A 482 2.25 -10.30 -0.86
N ALA A 483 1.37 -11.20 -0.41
CA ALA A 483 0.19 -10.86 0.37
C ALA A 483 0.50 -10.26 1.76
N ILE A 484 1.73 -10.36 2.25
CA ILE A 484 2.16 -9.79 3.54
C ILE A 484 2.94 -8.48 3.39
N PHE A 485 3.11 -7.95 2.17
CA PHE A 485 3.55 -6.57 1.92
C PHE A 485 2.37 -5.60 2.13
N ASP A 486 1.89 -5.51 3.36
CA ASP A 486 0.66 -4.81 3.72
C ASP A 486 0.83 -3.91 4.95
N ALA A 487 -0.26 -3.27 5.39
CA ALA A 487 -0.21 -2.38 6.54
C ALA A 487 0.15 -3.08 7.87
N ILE A 488 0.09 -4.42 7.95
CA ILE A 488 0.54 -5.15 9.13
C ILE A 488 2.07 -5.17 9.19
N SER A 489 2.75 -5.59 8.12
CA SER A 489 4.23 -5.65 8.11
C SER A 489 4.88 -4.28 8.26
N TYR A 490 4.35 -3.27 7.56
CA TYR A 490 4.89 -1.90 7.59
C TYR A 490 4.40 -1.14 8.82
N SER A 491 3.10 -0.91 8.91
CA SER A 491 2.53 0.07 9.84
C SER A 491 2.32 -0.48 11.25
N LYS A 492 1.86 -1.73 11.41
CA LYS A 492 1.79 -2.38 12.73
C LYS A 492 3.20 -2.66 13.25
N GLY A 493 4.09 -3.19 12.40
CA GLY A 493 5.52 -3.36 12.71
C GLY A 493 6.17 -2.09 13.24
N ALA A 494 5.99 -0.96 12.56
CA ALA A 494 6.51 0.33 13.03
C ALA A 494 5.86 0.79 14.34
N SER A 495 4.55 0.62 14.49
CA SER A 495 3.82 1.06 15.68
C SER A 495 4.20 0.28 16.94
N ILE A 496 4.50 -1.02 16.82
CA ILE A 496 4.97 -1.81 17.97
C ILE A 496 6.42 -1.45 18.36
N LEU A 497 7.26 -1.01 17.41
CA LEU A 497 8.59 -0.47 17.69
C LEU A 497 8.49 0.91 18.37
N TYR A 498 7.53 1.74 17.97
CA TYR A 498 7.27 3.01 18.64
C TYR A 498 6.79 2.80 20.08
N MET A 499 5.89 1.84 20.30
CA MET A 499 5.47 1.41 21.63
C MET A 499 6.64 0.82 22.45
N LEU A 500 7.50 0.02 21.82
CA LEU A 500 8.69 -0.54 22.47
C LEU A 500 9.65 0.56 22.93
N GLU A 501 9.93 1.54 22.07
CA GLU A 501 10.75 2.71 22.44
C GLU A 501 10.10 3.51 23.58
N SER A 502 8.77 3.65 23.61
CA SER A 502 8.10 4.48 24.62
C SER A 502 8.30 3.95 26.05
N PHE A 503 8.34 2.62 26.25
CA PHE A 503 8.59 2.03 27.58
C PHE A 503 10.06 1.66 27.84
N LEU A 504 10.88 1.42 26.81
CA LEU A 504 12.33 1.17 26.97
C LEU A 504 13.17 2.45 27.04
N CYS A 505 12.67 3.55 26.48
CA CYS A 505 13.36 4.79 26.14
C CYS A 505 14.32 4.69 24.94
N GLU A 506 14.55 5.85 24.29
CA GLU A 506 15.36 5.96 23.07
C GLU A 506 16.82 5.51 23.27
N ASP A 507 17.39 5.73 24.45
CA ASP A 507 18.79 5.34 24.73
C ASP A 507 18.97 3.82 24.77
N VAL A 508 18.00 3.09 25.33
CA VAL A 508 18.00 1.62 25.28
C VAL A 508 17.75 1.14 23.86
N MET A 509 16.85 1.81 23.13
CA MET A 509 16.56 1.51 21.73
C MET A 509 17.83 1.59 20.87
N LYS A 510 18.58 2.70 20.94
CA LYS A 510 19.83 2.91 20.19
C LYS A 510 20.88 1.86 20.51
N ARG A 511 21.12 1.57 21.79
CA ARG A 511 22.11 0.56 22.20
C ARG A 511 21.71 -0.86 21.76
N GLY A 512 20.42 -1.19 21.86
CA GLY A 512 19.90 -2.46 21.38
C GLY A 512 20.08 -2.61 19.88
N LEU A 513 19.67 -1.62 19.09
CA LEU A 513 19.85 -1.67 17.63
C LEU A 513 21.33 -1.73 17.22
N ASN A 514 22.21 -1.00 17.91
CA ASN A 514 23.65 -1.08 17.68
C ASN A 514 24.18 -2.52 17.88
N ASP A 515 23.82 -3.17 18.97
CA ASP A 515 24.24 -4.54 19.29
C ASP A 515 23.66 -5.56 18.31
N TYR A 516 22.38 -5.41 17.94
CA TYR A 516 21.71 -6.26 16.93
C TYR A 516 22.41 -6.15 15.56
N LEU A 517 22.63 -4.93 15.08
CA LEU A 517 23.26 -4.69 13.78
C LEU A 517 24.72 -5.18 13.73
N ASN A 518 25.49 -5.00 14.80
CA ASN A 518 26.87 -5.51 14.87
C ASN A 518 26.92 -7.05 14.99
N SER A 519 26.00 -7.64 15.75
CA SER A 519 25.98 -9.09 16.00
C SER A 519 25.55 -9.90 14.78
N HIS A 520 24.66 -9.34 13.95
CA HIS A 520 24.10 -10.02 12.77
C HIS A 520 24.55 -9.42 11.43
N SER A 521 25.57 -8.56 11.45
CA SER A 521 26.10 -7.88 10.26
C SER A 521 26.47 -8.87 9.14
N TYR A 522 25.96 -8.63 7.92
CA TYR A 522 26.08 -9.49 6.74
C TYR A 522 25.43 -10.87 6.87
N GLN A 523 24.58 -11.08 7.87
CA GLN A 523 23.88 -12.34 8.11
C GLN A 523 22.37 -12.13 8.08
N ASN A 524 21.65 -13.16 8.50
CA ASN A 524 20.22 -13.13 8.69
C ASN A 524 19.84 -13.27 10.16
N ALA A 525 18.73 -12.66 10.55
CA ALA A 525 18.18 -12.72 11.91
C ALA A 525 16.68 -13.03 11.87
N ASP A 526 16.14 -13.52 12.99
CA ASP A 526 14.69 -13.65 13.18
C ASP A 526 14.20 -12.78 14.35
N THR A 527 12.89 -12.79 14.56
CA THR A 527 12.23 -11.99 15.60
C THR A 527 12.80 -12.23 17.00
N ASN A 528 13.24 -13.46 17.32
CA ASN A 528 13.80 -13.77 18.64
C ASN A 528 15.19 -13.15 18.84
N ASP A 529 15.98 -13.06 17.77
CA ASP A 529 17.31 -12.44 17.81
C ASP A 529 17.19 -10.95 18.24
N LEU A 530 16.20 -10.23 17.70
CA LEU A 530 15.93 -8.84 18.08
C LEU A 530 15.49 -8.72 19.56
N TRP A 531 14.56 -9.56 20.00
CA TRP A 531 14.07 -9.56 21.39
C TRP A 531 15.13 -9.92 22.42
N ALA A 532 16.04 -10.84 22.09
CA ALA A 532 17.16 -11.19 22.95
C ALA A 532 18.05 -9.98 23.24
N VAL A 533 18.32 -9.17 22.21
CA VAL A 533 19.13 -7.96 22.34
C VAL A 533 18.44 -6.91 23.23
N PHE A 534 17.15 -6.63 23.02
CA PHE A 534 16.46 -5.66 23.87
C PHE A 534 16.27 -6.14 25.32
N THR A 535 16.05 -7.43 25.53
CA THR A 535 16.00 -8.02 26.87
C THR A 535 17.31 -7.77 27.62
N LYS A 536 18.46 -7.98 26.96
CA LYS A 536 19.80 -7.69 27.48
C LYS A 536 19.99 -6.19 27.80
N HIS A 537 19.66 -5.29 26.87
CA HIS A 537 19.88 -3.84 27.05
C HIS A 537 18.88 -3.17 28.00
N SER A 538 17.75 -3.81 28.30
CA SER A 538 16.84 -3.41 29.38
C SER A 538 17.34 -3.82 30.78
N ASN A 539 18.56 -4.37 30.89
CA ASN A 539 19.11 -4.97 32.11
C ASN A 539 18.21 -6.06 32.70
N HIS A 540 17.49 -6.80 31.85
CA HIS A 540 16.49 -7.80 32.26
C HIS A 540 15.36 -7.23 33.14
N THR A 541 15.14 -5.92 33.13
CA THR A 541 13.97 -5.29 33.79
C THR A 541 12.67 -5.72 33.10
N PHE A 542 12.74 -5.93 31.79
CA PHE A 542 11.64 -6.44 30.98
C PHE A 542 12.05 -7.76 30.30
N ASP A 543 11.16 -8.74 30.34
CA ASP A 543 11.21 -9.86 29.39
C ASP A 543 10.58 -9.38 28.08
N VAL A 544 11.41 -8.74 27.25
CA VAL A 544 10.94 -8.12 25.99
C VAL A 544 10.37 -9.19 25.07
N LYS A 545 10.92 -10.40 25.08
CA LYS A 545 10.38 -11.51 24.30
C LYS A 545 8.95 -11.85 24.73
N ALA A 546 8.73 -12.10 26.02
CA ALA A 546 7.40 -12.45 26.52
C ALA A 546 6.35 -11.36 26.24
N ILE A 547 6.76 -10.08 26.36
CA ILE A 547 5.90 -8.93 26.04
C ILE A 547 5.59 -8.90 24.53
N MET A 548 6.62 -8.85 23.69
CA MET A 548 6.49 -8.58 22.26
C MET A 548 6.01 -9.78 21.44
N ASP A 549 6.15 -11.01 21.94
CA ASP A 549 5.51 -12.19 21.35
C ASP A 549 3.97 -12.02 21.34
N THR A 550 3.38 -11.41 22.37
CA THR A 550 1.93 -11.12 22.38
C THR A 550 1.53 -10.11 21.29
N TRP A 551 2.45 -9.30 20.79
CA TRP A 551 2.18 -8.30 19.75
C TRP A 551 2.51 -8.78 18.33
N THR A 552 3.39 -9.78 18.20
CA THR A 552 3.90 -10.27 16.91
C THR A 552 3.32 -11.60 16.46
N GLN A 553 3.01 -12.50 17.40
CA GLN A 553 2.62 -13.90 17.13
C GLN A 553 1.08 -14.11 17.18
N GLN A 554 0.30 -13.05 17.35
CA GLN A 554 -1.14 -13.04 17.21
C GLN A 554 -1.61 -11.80 16.44
N MET A 555 -2.72 -11.94 15.72
CA MET A 555 -3.39 -10.83 15.03
C MET A 555 -4.23 -9.99 15.99
N GLY A 556 -4.62 -8.79 15.56
CA GLY A 556 -5.42 -7.88 16.36
C GLY A 556 -4.66 -7.16 17.46
N PHE A 557 -5.43 -6.37 18.22
CA PHE A 557 -4.97 -5.55 19.33
C PHE A 557 -6.09 -5.41 20.38
N PRO A 558 -5.77 -5.00 21.62
CA PRO A 558 -6.76 -4.85 22.66
C PRO A 558 -7.51 -3.51 22.57
N LEU A 559 -8.82 -3.55 22.81
CA LEU A 559 -9.57 -2.45 23.40
C LEU A 559 -9.37 -2.47 24.91
N ILE A 560 -8.97 -1.34 25.46
CA ILE A 560 -8.90 -1.10 26.90
C ILE A 560 -10.16 -0.36 27.33
N THR A 561 -11.04 -1.03 28.06
CA THR A 561 -12.26 -0.42 28.60
C THR A 561 -11.99 0.08 30.01
N ILE A 562 -12.20 1.37 30.22
CA ILE A 562 -12.11 2.04 31.52
C ILE A 562 -13.48 2.02 32.18
N SER A 563 -13.54 1.61 33.44
CA SER A 563 -14.68 1.83 34.34
C SER A 563 -14.21 2.48 35.63
N ARG A 564 -15.13 3.15 36.33
CA ARG A 564 -14.84 3.90 37.55
C ARG A 564 -15.87 3.60 38.63
N GLU A 565 -15.38 3.28 39.83
CA GLU A 565 -16.18 3.16 41.05
C GLU A 565 -15.53 4.03 42.15
N GLY A 566 -16.08 5.22 42.39
CA GLY A 566 -15.50 6.18 43.32
C GLY A 566 -14.11 6.67 42.89
N ASN A 567 -13.09 6.35 43.69
CA ASN A 567 -11.68 6.66 43.40
C ASN A 567 -10.94 5.51 42.68
N ILE A 568 -11.59 4.39 42.40
CA ILE A 568 -10.96 3.22 41.79
C ILE A 568 -11.30 3.20 40.28
N ILE A 569 -10.26 3.13 39.46
CA ILE A 569 -10.35 2.83 38.03
C ILE A 569 -10.09 1.35 37.82
N THR A 570 -10.93 0.70 37.02
CA THR A 570 -10.66 -0.63 36.47
C THR A 570 -10.42 -0.50 34.98
N ALA A 571 -9.29 -1.03 34.50
CA ALA A 571 -8.98 -1.14 33.08
C ALA A 571 -9.03 -2.62 32.69
N THR A 572 -9.95 -2.97 31.78
CA THR A 572 -10.10 -4.34 31.26
C THR A 572 -9.67 -4.41 29.81
N GLN A 573 -9.09 -5.54 29.39
CA GLN A 573 -8.63 -5.73 28.00
C GLN A 573 -9.41 -6.82 27.26
N LYS A 574 -9.78 -6.56 26.00
CA LYS A 574 -10.37 -7.54 25.08
C LYS A 574 -9.92 -7.25 23.65
N ARG A 575 -9.74 -8.27 22.79
CA ARG A 575 -9.52 -8.06 21.34
C ARG A 575 -10.60 -7.14 20.78
N LEU A 576 -10.20 -6.08 20.09
CA LEU A 576 -11.15 -5.29 19.31
C LEU A 576 -11.42 -5.96 17.96
N LEU A 577 -12.71 -6.07 17.62
CA LEU A 577 -13.20 -6.43 16.29
C LEU A 577 -14.24 -5.39 15.87
N LEU A 578 -14.26 -5.02 14.58
CA LEU A 578 -15.25 -4.08 14.06
C LEU A 578 -16.65 -4.68 13.90
N SER A 579 -16.76 -6.02 13.80
CA SER A 579 -18.04 -6.72 13.75
C SER A 579 -18.28 -7.45 15.06
N PRO A 580 -19.49 -7.38 15.64
CA PRO A 580 -19.88 -8.31 16.69
C PRO A 580 -19.86 -9.74 16.10
N VAL A 581 -19.13 -10.63 16.76
CA VAL A 581 -19.06 -12.03 16.36
C VAL A 581 -20.24 -12.75 16.99
N ASP A 582 -21.14 -13.28 16.17
CA ASP A 582 -22.21 -14.16 16.64
C ASP A 582 -21.62 -15.49 17.17
N ASN A 583 -22.34 -16.18 18.06
CA ASN A 583 -21.84 -17.41 18.69
C ASN A 583 -21.37 -18.49 17.69
N GLU A 584 -21.95 -18.55 16.49
CA GLU A 584 -21.54 -19.49 15.43
C GLU A 584 -20.21 -19.10 14.77
N THR A 585 -19.95 -17.79 14.59
CA THR A 585 -18.69 -17.29 14.02
C THR A 585 -17.56 -17.27 15.04
N GLU A 586 -17.85 -17.25 16.34
CA GLU A 586 -16.84 -17.33 17.41
C GLU A 586 -16.07 -18.65 17.36
N LEU A 587 -16.74 -19.75 17.02
CA LEU A 587 -16.12 -21.07 16.83
C LEU A 587 -15.19 -21.13 15.61
N LEU A 588 -15.36 -20.21 14.66
CA LEU A 588 -14.58 -20.12 13.42
C LEU A 588 -13.44 -19.09 13.49
N LEU A 589 -13.35 -18.31 14.58
CA LEU A 589 -12.27 -17.34 14.73
C LEU A 589 -10.91 -18.04 14.84
N PRO A 590 -9.85 -17.46 14.24
CA PRO A 590 -8.49 -17.95 14.44
C PRO A 590 -8.15 -18.02 15.93
N LYS A 591 -7.65 -19.17 16.38
CA LYS A 591 -7.20 -19.33 17.76
C LYS A 591 -5.89 -18.58 17.97
N SER A 592 -5.78 -17.88 19.09
CA SER A 592 -4.54 -17.23 19.50
C SER A 592 -3.78 -18.10 20.51
N PRO A 593 -2.44 -18.21 20.41
CA PRO A 593 -1.61 -18.84 21.43
C PRO A 593 -1.62 -18.09 22.79
N PHE A 594 -2.07 -16.84 22.81
CA PHE A 594 -2.15 -15.99 24.02
C PHE A 594 -3.59 -15.66 24.42
N ASN A 595 -4.59 -16.38 23.87
CA ASN A 595 -6.01 -16.12 24.10
C ASN A 595 -6.43 -14.66 23.88
N TYR A 596 -5.77 -13.97 22.94
CA TYR A 596 -5.98 -12.55 22.69
C TYR A 596 -5.91 -11.69 23.96
N LYS A 597 -4.88 -11.94 24.76
CA LYS A 597 -4.43 -11.07 25.85
C LYS A 597 -3.02 -10.58 25.54
N TRP A 598 -2.71 -9.38 25.99
CA TRP A 598 -1.45 -8.69 25.72
C TRP A 598 -0.82 -8.18 27.01
N TYR A 599 0.50 -8.02 26.98
CA TYR A 599 1.21 -7.16 27.92
C TYR A 599 1.07 -5.71 27.45
N VAL A 600 0.19 -4.95 28.09
CA VAL A 600 -0.12 -3.56 27.67
C VAL A 600 0.56 -2.56 28.62
N PRO A 601 1.47 -1.69 28.12
CA PRO A 601 1.98 -0.56 28.87
C PRO A 601 0.95 0.59 28.84
N LEU A 602 -0.08 0.51 29.70
CA LEU A 602 -1.13 1.53 29.74
C LEU A 602 -0.58 2.84 30.32
N SER A 603 -0.36 3.83 29.46
CA SER A 603 -0.05 5.21 29.87
C SER A 603 -1.31 6.05 30.06
N TYR A 604 -1.34 6.92 31.07
CA TYR A 604 -2.42 7.90 31.26
C TYR A 604 -1.99 9.16 32.02
N TYR A 605 -2.77 10.24 31.87
CA TYR A 605 -2.76 11.41 32.75
C TYR A 605 -4.20 11.78 33.16
N THR A 606 -4.34 12.68 34.15
CA THR A 606 -5.65 13.15 34.64
C THR A 606 -5.91 14.60 34.25
N ASP A 607 -7.16 15.05 34.28
CA ASP A 607 -7.52 16.45 34.02
C ASP A 607 -6.87 17.45 35.01
N LYS A 608 -6.53 16.97 36.21
CA LYS A 608 -5.86 17.74 37.28
C LYS A 608 -4.35 17.82 37.09
N GLU A 609 -3.73 16.76 36.57
CA GLU A 609 -2.28 16.65 36.36
C GLU A 609 -1.93 16.30 34.90
N PRO A 610 -2.23 17.18 33.92
CA PRO A 610 -2.06 16.87 32.49
C PRO A 610 -0.59 16.74 32.03
N GLN A 611 0.37 17.05 32.91
CA GLN A 611 1.81 16.92 32.63
C GLN A 611 2.44 15.72 33.36
N ASN A 612 1.68 15.03 34.22
CA ASN A 612 2.16 13.88 34.97
C ASN A 612 1.71 12.59 34.29
N VAL A 613 2.66 11.88 33.68
CA VAL A 613 2.40 10.61 32.99
C VAL A 613 2.53 9.46 33.96
N HIS A 614 1.44 8.71 34.13
CA HIS A 614 1.40 7.47 34.89
C HIS A 614 1.43 6.28 33.94
N ASN A 615 2.12 5.21 34.34
CA ASN A 615 2.18 3.96 33.59
C ASN A 615 1.68 2.80 34.46
N VAL A 616 0.77 2.00 33.93
CA VAL A 616 0.21 0.80 34.57
C VAL A 616 0.36 -0.37 33.62
N TRP A 617 0.99 -1.45 34.08
CA TRP A 617 1.19 -2.64 33.25
C TRP A 617 0.01 -3.60 33.38
N MET A 618 -0.65 -3.87 32.25
CA MET A 618 -1.65 -4.93 32.17
C MET A 618 -0.98 -6.23 31.73
N ASN A 619 -0.62 -7.07 32.69
CA ASN A 619 0.13 -8.31 32.46
C ASN A 619 -0.80 -9.43 31.98
N MET A 620 -1.32 -9.33 30.76
CA MET A 620 -2.33 -10.25 30.20
C MET A 620 -3.61 -10.37 31.05
N THR A 621 -3.82 -9.43 31.96
CA THR A 621 -4.88 -9.39 32.97
C THR A 621 -5.52 -8.01 32.99
N ASP A 622 -6.66 -7.91 33.67
CA ASP A 622 -7.29 -6.64 33.98
C ASP A 622 -6.62 -6.04 35.22
N VAL A 623 -6.64 -4.70 35.34
CA VAL A 623 -5.92 -3.99 36.41
C VAL A 623 -6.81 -2.94 37.07
N THR A 624 -6.57 -2.71 38.35
CA THR A 624 -7.23 -1.65 39.12
C THR A 624 -6.20 -0.70 39.72
N PHE A 625 -6.47 0.60 39.70
CA PHE A 625 -5.63 1.61 40.31
C PHE A 625 -6.46 2.79 40.84
N GLU A 626 -5.91 3.52 41.80
CA GLU A 626 -6.60 4.64 42.44
C GLU A 626 -6.28 5.98 41.78
N ILE A 627 -7.28 6.86 41.69
CA ILE A 627 -7.15 8.25 41.27
C ILE A 627 -7.83 9.17 42.30
N PRO A 628 -7.43 10.45 42.44
CA PRO A 628 -8.14 11.38 43.30
C PRO A 628 -9.63 11.52 42.93
N THR A 629 -10.51 11.68 43.92
CA THR A 629 -11.97 11.69 43.71
C THR A 629 -12.46 12.88 42.90
N ASP A 630 -11.73 13.99 42.90
CA ASP A 630 -12.04 15.22 42.17
C ASP A 630 -11.59 15.22 40.70
N VAL A 631 -10.88 14.17 40.26
CA VAL A 631 -10.57 13.94 38.84
C VAL A 631 -11.87 13.72 38.07
N GLU A 632 -12.04 14.41 36.95
CA GLU A 632 -13.21 14.31 36.07
C GLU A 632 -13.01 13.24 35.00
N PHE A 633 -11.80 13.15 34.44
CA PHE A 633 -11.46 12.15 33.44
C PHE A 633 -9.98 11.77 33.50
N ILE A 634 -9.67 10.59 32.94
CA ILE A 634 -8.32 10.21 32.58
C ILE A 634 -8.19 10.18 31.06
N LYS A 635 -7.02 10.55 30.52
CA LYS A 635 -6.67 10.31 29.12
C LYS A 635 -5.68 9.16 29.07
N GLY A 636 -6.13 8.00 28.60
CA GLY A 636 -5.29 6.82 28.34
C GLY A 636 -4.63 6.87 26.96
N ASN A 637 -3.56 6.10 26.79
CA ASN A 637 -2.75 6.02 25.56
C ASN A 637 -2.23 7.39 25.10
N ILE A 638 -1.30 7.95 25.87
CA ILE A 638 -0.77 9.29 25.63
C ILE A 638 -0.08 9.34 24.26
N ASN A 639 -0.44 10.34 23.46
CA ASN A 639 0.02 10.55 22.08
C ASN A 639 -0.19 9.33 21.16
N GLN A 640 -1.06 8.39 21.53
CA GLN A 640 -1.29 7.13 20.81
C GLN A 640 -0.01 6.30 20.58
N THR A 641 0.96 6.39 21.50
CA THR A 641 2.22 5.64 21.39
C THR A 641 2.04 4.12 21.56
N GLY A 642 0.98 3.70 22.24
CA GLY A 642 0.61 2.29 22.38
C GLY A 642 -0.29 1.81 21.24
N PHE A 643 -0.10 0.56 20.80
CA PHE A 643 -0.91 -0.07 19.75
C PHE A 643 -2.22 -0.66 20.30
N TYR A 644 -3.05 0.18 20.91
CA TYR A 644 -4.33 -0.18 21.50
C TYR A 644 -5.30 1.00 21.49
N ARG A 645 -6.59 0.72 21.66
CA ARG A 645 -7.64 1.76 21.76
C ARG A 645 -8.19 1.84 23.17
N VAL A 646 -8.76 2.99 23.54
CA VAL A 646 -9.35 3.18 24.87
C VAL A 646 -10.83 3.54 24.76
N ALA A 647 -11.68 2.81 25.47
CA ALA A 647 -13.09 3.14 25.66
C ALA A 647 -13.33 3.68 27.07
N TYR A 648 -14.01 4.82 27.15
CA TYR A 648 -14.40 5.48 28.39
C TYR A 648 -15.90 5.34 28.65
N PRO A 649 -16.37 5.42 29.90
CA PRO A 649 -17.79 5.52 30.19
C PRO A 649 -18.34 6.85 29.67
N GLU A 650 -19.65 6.91 29.40
CA GLU A 650 -20.32 8.07 28.79
C GLU A 650 -20.07 9.37 29.56
N GLU A 651 -20.16 9.35 30.89
CA GLU A 651 -19.88 10.51 31.74
C GLU A 651 -18.46 11.07 31.54
N MET A 652 -17.47 10.19 31.35
CA MET A 652 -16.09 10.60 31.11
C MET A 652 -15.91 11.15 29.69
N TRP A 653 -16.59 10.57 28.69
CA TRP A 653 -16.67 11.17 27.36
C TRP A 653 -17.27 12.57 27.40
N THR A 654 -18.35 12.80 28.18
CA THR A 654 -18.93 14.13 28.36
C THR A 654 -17.91 15.12 28.94
N SER A 655 -17.13 14.74 29.95
CA SER A 655 -16.08 15.60 30.51
C SER A 655 -14.93 15.86 29.53
N ILE A 656 -14.52 14.86 28.75
CA ILE A 656 -13.51 15.02 27.69
C ILE A 656 -14.02 15.99 26.62
N ILE A 657 -15.25 15.81 26.13
CA ILE A 657 -15.88 16.67 25.10
C ILE A 657 -16.02 18.11 25.62
N SER A 658 -16.51 18.28 26.86
CA SER A 658 -16.59 19.59 27.51
C SER A 658 -15.22 20.27 27.57
N THR A 659 -14.17 19.51 27.91
CA THR A 659 -12.80 20.03 27.94
C THR A 659 -12.29 20.42 26.57
N LEU A 660 -12.56 19.61 25.52
CA LEU A 660 -12.21 19.94 24.14
C LEU A 660 -12.91 21.22 23.65
N ILE A 661 -14.21 21.37 23.94
CA ILE A 661 -14.99 22.54 23.56
C ILE A 661 -14.47 23.81 24.25
N ASN A 662 -14.18 23.73 25.56
CA ASN A 662 -13.74 24.87 26.36
C ASN A 662 -12.27 25.24 26.12
N ASN A 663 -11.37 24.25 26.09
CA ASN A 663 -9.95 24.44 25.82
C ASN A 663 -9.29 23.13 25.33
N HIS A 664 -9.39 22.88 24.02
CA HIS A 664 -8.79 21.71 23.38
C HIS A 664 -7.26 21.60 23.58
N THR A 665 -6.54 22.70 23.80
CA THR A 665 -5.07 22.69 23.95
C THR A 665 -4.56 22.00 25.22
N LYS A 666 -5.46 21.60 26.14
CA LYS A 666 -5.14 20.70 27.25
C LYS A 666 -4.73 19.30 26.79
N PHE A 667 -5.09 18.91 25.58
CA PHE A 667 -4.67 17.68 24.93
C PHE A 667 -3.64 18.02 23.84
N SER A 668 -2.61 17.19 23.67
CA SER A 668 -1.69 17.33 22.53
C SER A 668 -2.44 17.14 21.20
N PRO A 669 -1.91 17.62 20.06
CA PRO A 669 -2.50 17.33 18.75
C PRO A 669 -2.67 15.83 18.50
N ALA A 670 -1.71 15.00 18.92
CA ALA A 670 -1.78 13.55 18.82
C ALA A 670 -2.90 12.95 19.70
N ASP A 671 -3.08 13.43 20.93
CA ASP A 671 -4.16 12.98 21.82
C ASP A 671 -5.54 13.34 21.26
N ARG A 672 -5.68 14.53 20.67
CA ARG A 672 -6.96 14.95 20.05
C ARG A 672 -7.30 14.11 18.83
N ALA A 673 -6.32 13.82 17.99
CA ALA A 673 -6.47 12.88 16.88
C ALA A 673 -6.84 11.47 17.35
N ASN A 674 -6.18 10.95 18.40
CA ASN A 674 -6.53 9.66 18.99
C ASN A 674 -7.97 9.64 19.53
N LEU A 675 -8.42 10.68 20.24
CA LEU A 675 -9.79 10.76 20.75
C LEU A 675 -10.82 10.76 19.63
N ILE A 676 -10.57 11.49 18.53
CA ILE A 676 -11.42 11.45 17.33
C ILE A 676 -11.43 10.03 16.76
N ASP A 677 -10.25 9.44 16.52
CA ASP A 677 -10.13 8.14 15.88
C ASP A 677 -10.80 7.02 16.69
N ASP A 678 -10.61 7.01 18.02
CA ASP A 678 -11.26 6.08 18.94
C ASP A 678 -12.77 6.29 18.94
N ALA A 679 -13.28 7.52 19.07
CA ALA A 679 -14.73 7.78 19.11
C ALA A 679 -15.44 7.30 17.84
N PHE A 680 -14.91 7.63 16.66
CA PHE A 680 -15.50 7.21 15.39
C PHE A 680 -15.37 5.70 15.15
N THR A 681 -14.23 5.09 15.51
CA THR A 681 -14.01 3.66 15.30
C THR A 681 -14.79 2.80 16.28
N LEU A 682 -14.92 3.21 17.55
CA LEU A 682 -15.75 2.51 18.53
C LEU A 682 -17.23 2.62 18.20
N CYS A 683 -17.66 3.74 17.62
CA CYS A 683 -19.00 3.84 17.03
C CYS A 683 -19.15 2.86 15.85
N LYS A 684 -18.13 2.75 14.99
CA LYS A 684 -18.14 1.76 13.90
C LYS A 684 -18.30 0.32 14.40
N ALA A 685 -17.68 0.01 15.54
CA ALA A 685 -17.75 -1.31 16.17
C ALA A 685 -19.05 -1.56 16.99
N GLY A 686 -19.98 -0.60 17.04
CA GLY A 686 -21.20 -0.70 17.86
C GLY A 686 -20.98 -0.56 19.37
N ILE A 687 -19.79 -0.12 19.79
CA ILE A 687 -19.42 0.03 21.21
C ILE A 687 -19.82 1.42 21.73
N LEU A 688 -19.81 2.43 20.87
CA LEU A 688 -20.13 3.82 21.20
C LEU A 688 -21.35 4.31 20.40
N ASN A 689 -22.24 5.06 21.04
CA ASN A 689 -23.38 5.66 20.35
C ASN A 689 -22.90 6.72 19.34
N ALA A 690 -23.52 6.79 18.15
CA ALA A 690 -23.16 7.74 17.10
C ALA A 690 -23.29 9.23 17.49
N THR A 691 -24.05 9.55 18.55
CA THR A 691 -24.14 10.91 19.10
C THR A 691 -22.82 11.42 19.68
N ILE A 692 -22.05 10.55 20.35
CA ILE A 692 -20.78 10.92 21.01
C ILE A 692 -19.72 11.45 20.01
N PRO A 693 -19.38 10.76 18.90
CA PRO A 693 -18.44 11.31 17.93
C PRO A 693 -18.96 12.58 17.24
N LEU A 694 -20.29 12.73 17.07
CA LEU A 694 -20.89 13.96 16.52
C LEU A 694 -20.75 15.15 17.48
N GLU A 695 -21.02 14.94 18.77
CA GLU A 695 -20.83 15.94 19.84
C GLU A 695 -19.37 16.31 20.01
N LEU A 696 -18.48 15.32 20.03
CA LEU A 696 -17.04 15.53 20.03
C LEU A 696 -16.63 16.42 18.85
N SER A 697 -17.08 16.11 17.64
CA SER A 697 -16.72 16.87 16.42
C SER A 697 -17.07 18.36 16.48
N VAL A 698 -17.99 18.79 17.35
CA VAL A 698 -18.33 20.22 17.53
C VAL A 698 -17.11 21.04 17.97
N TYR A 699 -16.18 20.48 18.76
CA TYR A 699 -14.99 21.21 19.20
C TYR A 699 -14.11 21.69 18.03
N LEU A 700 -14.18 21.01 16.88
CA LEU A 700 -13.38 21.33 15.70
C LEU A 700 -13.59 22.76 15.17
N LEU A 701 -14.69 23.43 15.54
CA LEU A 701 -14.88 24.87 15.31
C LEU A 701 -13.67 25.71 15.80
N ASN A 702 -12.99 25.25 16.86
CA ASN A 702 -11.83 25.90 17.48
C ASN A 702 -10.48 25.28 17.06
N GLU A 703 -10.46 24.08 16.48
CA GLU A 703 -9.24 23.34 16.13
C GLU A 703 -8.46 23.99 14.97
N ARG A 704 -7.13 24.07 15.09
CA ARG A 704 -6.25 24.67 14.06
C ARG A 704 -5.01 23.81 13.74
N ASP A 705 -4.84 22.67 14.39
CA ASP A 705 -3.72 21.78 14.09
C ASP A 705 -4.06 20.80 12.96
N PHE A 706 -3.03 20.45 12.19
CA PHE A 706 -3.14 19.58 11.03
C PHE A 706 -3.63 18.16 11.40
N VAL A 707 -3.03 17.57 12.43
CA VAL A 707 -3.18 16.14 12.74
C VAL A 707 -4.61 15.77 13.16
N PRO A 708 -5.28 16.49 14.09
CA PRO A 708 -6.68 16.24 14.43
C PRO A 708 -7.63 16.45 13.24
N TRP A 709 -7.42 17.50 12.45
CA TRP A 709 -8.24 17.77 11.26
C TRP A 709 -8.08 16.68 10.20
N SER A 710 -6.86 16.19 9.97
CA SER A 710 -6.61 15.11 9.01
C SER A 710 -7.37 13.84 9.43
N THR A 711 -7.32 13.49 10.72
CA THR A 711 -8.07 12.36 11.28
C THR A 711 -9.60 12.55 11.10
N ALA A 712 -10.11 13.73 11.45
CA ALA A 712 -11.55 14.02 11.34
C ALA A 712 -12.06 13.95 9.91
N LEU A 713 -11.31 14.51 8.94
CA LEU A 713 -11.69 14.52 7.53
C LEU A 713 -11.79 13.11 6.93
N GLU A 714 -10.92 12.19 7.35
CA GLU A 714 -10.98 10.80 6.92
C GLU A 714 -12.27 10.11 7.40
N HIS A 715 -12.60 10.26 8.69
CA HIS A 715 -13.85 9.73 9.24
C HIS A 715 -15.08 10.42 8.63
N PHE A 716 -15.01 11.72 8.37
CA PHE A 716 -16.09 12.46 7.71
C PHE A 716 -16.37 11.94 6.30
N SER A 717 -15.32 11.71 5.51
CA SER A 717 -15.45 11.13 4.18
C SER A 717 -16.02 9.71 4.24
N SER A 718 -15.53 8.88 5.17
CA SER A 718 -15.98 7.50 5.37
C SER A 718 -17.47 7.41 5.73
N TRP A 719 -17.95 8.26 6.63
CA TRP A 719 -19.36 8.33 7.02
C TRP A 719 -20.23 8.90 5.90
N ALA A 720 -19.74 9.92 5.18
CA ALA A 720 -20.48 10.49 4.07
C ALA A 720 -20.72 9.47 2.95
N SER A 721 -19.75 8.61 2.66
CA SER A 721 -19.91 7.52 1.69
C SER A 721 -21.02 6.54 2.12
N LYS A 722 -21.01 6.10 3.38
CA LYS A 722 -22.04 5.20 3.94
C LYS A 722 -23.42 5.85 4.02
N LEU A 723 -23.48 7.15 4.27
CA LEU A 723 -24.72 7.92 4.34
C LEU A 723 -25.25 8.31 2.96
N SER A 724 -24.50 8.12 1.87
CA SER A 724 -24.77 8.73 0.55
C SER A 724 -26.16 8.42 -0.03
N GLU A 725 -26.75 7.28 0.32
CA GLU A 725 -28.10 6.85 -0.09
C GLU A 725 -29.19 7.11 0.97
N SER A 726 -28.82 7.70 2.11
CA SER A 726 -29.74 8.01 3.22
C SER A 726 -30.33 9.43 3.13
N SER A 727 -31.47 9.64 3.79
CA SER A 727 -32.08 10.98 3.93
C SER A 727 -31.23 11.97 4.74
N GLY A 728 -30.35 11.48 5.61
CA GLY A 728 -29.45 12.28 6.44
C GLY A 728 -28.26 12.88 5.69
N TYR A 729 -27.91 12.36 4.50
CA TYR A 729 -26.69 12.74 3.76
C TYR A 729 -26.51 14.25 3.60
N LYS A 730 -27.53 14.95 3.09
CA LYS A 730 -27.45 16.40 2.84
C LYS A 730 -27.34 17.21 4.13
N ARG A 731 -27.92 16.72 5.24
CA ARG A 731 -27.78 17.35 6.57
C ARG A 731 -26.37 17.16 7.11
N TYR A 732 -25.81 15.97 6.90
CA TYR A 732 -24.43 15.67 7.29
C TYR A 732 -23.42 16.56 6.57
N LEU A 733 -23.57 16.75 5.26
CA LEU A 733 -22.74 17.72 4.51
C LEU A 733 -22.92 19.15 5.01
N LYS A 734 -24.14 19.56 5.41
CA LYS A 734 -24.40 20.88 6.01
C LYS A 734 -23.72 21.03 7.38
N PHE A 735 -23.68 19.98 8.19
CA PHE A 735 -22.95 19.96 9.45
C PHE A 735 -21.44 20.14 9.23
N ILE A 736 -20.84 19.36 8.31
CA ILE A 736 -19.40 19.50 7.98
C ILE A 736 -19.08 20.91 7.48
N LYS A 737 -19.90 21.49 6.59
CA LYS A 737 -19.76 22.88 6.13
C LYS A 737 -19.64 23.87 7.30
N ARG A 738 -20.44 23.68 8.34
CA ARG A 738 -20.43 24.53 9.54
C ARG A 738 -19.10 24.39 10.30
N LEU A 739 -18.62 23.17 10.50
CA LEU A 739 -17.36 22.89 11.21
C LEU A 739 -16.14 23.50 10.50
N ILE A 740 -16.06 23.37 9.17
CA ILE A 740 -14.89 23.83 8.42
C ILE A 740 -14.85 25.35 8.21
N GLY A 741 -15.96 26.06 8.38
CA GLY A 741 -16.06 27.51 8.11
C GLY A 741 -15.01 28.37 8.84
N PRO A 742 -14.81 28.22 10.16
CA PRO A 742 -13.78 28.95 10.91
C PRO A 742 -12.35 28.64 10.45
N VAL A 743 -12.02 27.37 10.23
CA VAL A 743 -10.67 26.97 9.82
C VAL A 743 -10.35 27.40 8.38
N ILE A 744 -11.35 27.44 7.48
CA ILE A 744 -11.18 28.02 6.13
C ILE A 744 -10.71 29.47 6.18
N ARG A 745 -11.30 30.29 7.07
CA ARG A 745 -10.86 31.68 7.27
C ARG A 745 -9.44 31.76 7.81
N TYR A 746 -9.08 30.83 8.69
CA TYR A 746 -7.73 30.74 9.24
C TYR A 746 -6.69 30.35 8.18
N VAL A 747 -6.93 29.29 7.40
CA VAL A 747 -5.96 28.81 6.40
C VAL A 747 -5.87 29.73 5.18
N ASN A 748 -7.01 30.29 4.75
CA ASN A 748 -7.18 31.17 3.60
C ASN A 748 -6.52 30.65 2.28
N TRP A 749 -6.56 31.46 1.21
CA TRP A 749 -6.04 31.10 -0.12
C TRP A 749 -4.60 31.54 -0.39
N LYS A 750 -3.94 32.23 0.54
CA LYS A 750 -2.53 32.61 0.40
C LYS A 750 -1.66 31.43 0.78
N ASP A 751 -0.81 30.98 -0.14
CA ASP A 751 0.08 29.84 0.09
C ASP A 751 1.34 30.21 0.89
N ASP A 752 1.10 30.71 2.12
CA ASP A 752 2.12 31.14 3.06
C ASP A 752 2.09 30.30 4.36
N GLY A 753 3.01 30.62 5.27
CA GLY A 753 3.06 30.04 6.61
C GLY A 753 3.87 28.74 6.72
N PRO A 754 3.85 28.13 7.92
CA PRO A 754 4.65 26.94 8.22
C PRO A 754 4.11 25.69 7.51
N HIS A 755 4.96 24.65 7.45
CA HIS A 755 4.70 23.37 6.78
C HIS A 755 3.32 22.79 7.10
N LEU A 756 3.01 22.58 8.38
CA LEU A 756 1.74 22.00 8.82
C LEU A 756 0.52 22.86 8.45
N ARG A 757 0.65 24.20 8.40
CA ARG A 757 -0.46 25.08 7.97
C ARG A 757 -0.72 24.95 6.47
N LYS A 758 0.31 24.71 5.66
CA LYS A 758 0.15 24.44 4.22
C LYS A 758 -0.57 23.11 4.00
N LEU A 759 -0.20 22.06 4.73
CA LEU A 759 -0.90 20.77 4.67
C LEU A 759 -2.36 20.91 5.10
N LEU A 760 -2.62 21.59 6.23
CA LEU A 760 -3.97 21.86 6.70
C LEU A 760 -4.78 22.66 5.67
N ARG A 761 -4.18 23.67 5.03
CA ARG A 761 -4.83 24.48 4.00
C ARG A 761 -5.32 23.61 2.85
N SER A 762 -4.46 22.77 2.29
CA SER A 762 -4.82 21.89 1.18
C SER A 762 -5.98 20.96 1.56
N ASN A 763 -5.90 20.30 2.72
CA ASN A 763 -6.96 19.40 3.20
C ASN A 763 -8.30 20.10 3.41
N ILE A 764 -8.28 21.26 4.07
CA ILE A 764 -9.50 22.01 4.42
C ILE A 764 -10.15 22.65 3.18
N LEU A 765 -9.36 23.22 2.27
CA LEU A 765 -9.90 23.76 1.02
C LEU A 765 -10.44 22.66 0.12
N HIS A 766 -9.76 21.52 0.02
CA HIS A 766 -10.26 20.35 -0.70
C HIS A 766 -11.58 19.84 -0.10
N CYS A 767 -11.69 19.77 1.23
CA CYS A 767 -12.96 19.48 1.91
C CYS A 767 -14.05 20.51 1.54
N GLY A 768 -13.70 21.80 1.47
CA GLY A 768 -14.62 22.87 1.06
C GLY A 768 -15.17 22.67 -0.37
N VAL A 769 -14.33 22.23 -1.30
CA VAL A 769 -14.73 21.82 -2.66
C VAL A 769 -15.62 20.58 -2.59
N TRP A 770 -15.23 19.57 -1.81
CA TRP A 770 -16.00 18.32 -1.67
C TRP A 770 -17.43 18.57 -1.20
N VAL A 771 -17.61 19.36 -0.13
CA VAL A 771 -18.94 19.65 0.43
C VAL A 771 -19.72 20.73 -0.34
N ASN A 772 -19.17 21.32 -1.41
CA ASN A 772 -19.77 22.43 -2.15
C ASN A 772 -19.98 23.70 -1.30
N LEU A 773 -18.92 24.21 -0.67
CA LEU A 773 -18.96 25.51 0.02
C LEU A 773 -18.75 26.64 -0.98
N GLU A 774 -19.75 27.50 -1.16
CA GLU A 774 -19.85 28.47 -2.26
C GLU A 774 -18.61 29.36 -2.42
N ASP A 775 -18.13 30.00 -1.35
CA ASP A 775 -16.96 30.89 -1.41
C ASP A 775 -15.67 30.17 -1.82
N VAL A 776 -15.52 28.91 -1.41
CA VAL A 776 -14.36 28.08 -1.77
C VAL A 776 -14.47 27.63 -3.21
N VAL A 777 -15.62 27.12 -3.63
CA VAL A 777 -15.86 26.66 -5.01
C VAL A 777 -15.68 27.81 -5.98
N LYS A 778 -16.25 28.98 -5.69
CA LYS A 778 -16.10 30.18 -6.52
C LYS A 778 -14.64 30.58 -6.66
N SER A 779 -13.90 30.67 -5.55
CA SER A 779 -12.48 31.04 -5.57
C SER A 779 -11.63 30.02 -6.34
N ALA A 780 -11.88 28.73 -6.14
CA ALA A 780 -11.20 27.65 -6.85
C ALA A 780 -11.46 27.71 -8.36
N HIS A 781 -12.73 27.93 -8.74
CA HIS A 781 -13.15 28.02 -10.13
C HIS A 781 -12.61 29.28 -10.82
N ASP A 782 -12.54 30.41 -10.13
CA ASP A 782 -11.91 31.64 -10.65
C ASP A 782 -10.42 31.42 -10.93
N LEU A 783 -9.70 30.76 -10.01
CA LEU A 783 -8.29 30.39 -10.20
C LEU A 783 -8.11 29.39 -11.35
N PHE A 784 -9.01 28.41 -11.47
CA PHE A 784 -8.98 27.44 -12.57
C PHE A 784 -9.17 28.13 -13.93
N ASN A 785 -10.14 29.06 -14.03
CA ASN A 785 -10.37 29.83 -15.25
C ASN A 785 -9.20 30.76 -15.58
N ASP A 786 -8.59 31.37 -14.57
CA ASP A 786 -7.39 32.18 -14.74
C ASP A 786 -6.21 31.34 -15.29
N TRP A 787 -6.06 30.10 -14.84
CA TRP A 787 -5.08 29.17 -15.40
C TRP A 787 -5.45 28.74 -16.83
N MET A 788 -6.64 28.20 -17.03
CA MET A 788 -7.08 27.67 -18.32
C MET A 788 -7.16 28.73 -19.43
N LEU A 789 -7.72 29.90 -19.14
CA LEU A 789 -8.02 30.94 -20.15
C LEU A 789 -6.92 32.00 -20.27
N LYS A 790 -6.14 32.24 -19.21
CA LYS A 790 -5.13 33.32 -19.17
C LYS A 790 -3.71 32.82 -18.95
N GLY A 791 -3.51 31.51 -18.75
CA GLY A 791 -2.19 30.91 -18.52
C GLY A 791 -1.55 31.35 -17.19
N LYS A 792 -2.33 31.80 -16.21
CA LYS A 792 -1.77 32.17 -14.90
C LYS A 792 -1.36 30.93 -14.12
N SER A 793 -0.19 30.98 -13.47
CA SER A 793 0.27 29.89 -12.61
C SER A 793 -0.58 29.78 -11.34
N ILE A 794 -0.76 28.54 -10.89
CA ILE A 794 -1.41 28.20 -9.61
C ILE A 794 -0.33 27.74 -8.65
N SER A 795 -0.39 28.18 -7.39
CA SER A 795 0.56 27.72 -6.36
C SER A 795 0.49 26.21 -6.17
N SER A 796 1.62 25.53 -5.99
CA SER A 796 1.69 24.07 -5.96
C SER A 796 0.77 23.43 -4.91
N ASN A 797 0.61 24.04 -3.73
CA ASN A 797 -0.28 23.54 -2.68
C ASN A 797 -1.78 23.72 -2.96
N LEU A 798 -2.13 24.55 -3.94
CA LEU A 798 -3.51 24.85 -4.31
C LEU A 798 -3.94 24.13 -5.60
N LYS A 799 -2.99 23.60 -6.39
CA LYS A 799 -3.27 22.94 -7.67
C LYS A 799 -4.31 21.85 -7.56
N GLU A 800 -4.17 20.93 -6.60
CA GLU A 800 -5.12 19.83 -6.43
C GLU A 800 -6.53 20.31 -6.13
N VAL A 801 -6.68 21.31 -5.26
CA VAL A 801 -7.96 21.93 -4.93
C VAL A 801 -8.57 22.60 -6.16
N VAL A 802 -7.76 23.38 -6.89
CA VAL A 802 -8.20 24.17 -8.05
C VAL A 802 -8.58 23.27 -9.21
N TYR A 803 -7.75 22.28 -9.55
CA TYR A 803 -8.04 21.31 -10.62
C TYR A 803 -9.26 20.46 -10.27
N SER A 804 -9.34 19.95 -9.03
CA SER A 804 -10.50 19.16 -8.60
C SER A 804 -11.79 19.96 -8.68
N ALA A 805 -11.79 21.24 -8.28
CA ALA A 805 -12.96 22.10 -8.42
C ALA A 805 -13.30 22.40 -9.89
N GLY A 806 -12.30 22.69 -10.72
CA GLY A 806 -12.50 22.95 -12.15
C GLY A 806 -13.10 21.78 -12.90
N ILE A 807 -12.69 20.55 -12.56
CA ILE A 807 -13.28 19.34 -13.15
C ILE A 807 -14.65 19.01 -12.55
N LYS A 808 -14.81 19.07 -11.23
CA LYS A 808 -16.06 18.71 -10.55
C LYS A 808 -17.22 19.63 -10.90
N TYR A 809 -16.95 20.92 -11.10
CA TYR A 809 -17.96 21.94 -11.40
C TYR A 809 -17.89 22.46 -12.84
N GLY A 810 -17.02 21.87 -13.67
CA GLY A 810 -16.91 22.16 -15.10
C GLY A 810 -17.60 21.11 -15.96
N GLY A 811 -17.25 21.06 -17.24
CA GLY A 811 -17.73 20.07 -18.20
C GLY A 811 -16.62 19.46 -19.05
N GLU A 812 -17.00 18.96 -20.23
CA GLU A 812 -16.07 18.31 -21.15
C GLU A 812 -14.88 19.21 -21.55
N LYS A 813 -15.10 20.53 -21.67
CA LYS A 813 -14.06 21.48 -22.06
C LYS A 813 -12.93 21.53 -21.01
N GLU A 814 -13.29 21.71 -19.75
CA GLU A 814 -12.36 21.79 -18.62
C GLU A 814 -11.62 20.44 -18.43
N TRP A 815 -12.35 19.33 -18.64
CA TRP A 815 -11.79 17.98 -18.60
C TRP A 815 -10.76 17.75 -19.71
N ASN A 816 -11.10 18.07 -20.96
CA ASN A 816 -10.18 17.92 -22.10
C ASN A 816 -8.93 18.78 -21.92
N TYR A 817 -9.08 19.99 -21.36
CA TYR A 817 -7.92 20.84 -21.06
C TYR A 817 -6.97 20.21 -20.03
N CYS A 818 -7.49 19.67 -18.93
CA CYS A 818 -6.67 18.96 -17.93
C CYS A 818 -6.06 17.68 -18.50
N TRP A 819 -6.79 16.96 -19.35
CA TRP A 819 -6.28 15.76 -20.03
C TRP A 819 -5.10 16.10 -20.95
N GLU A 820 -5.21 17.18 -21.74
CA GLU A 820 -4.11 17.67 -22.57
C GLU A 820 -2.92 18.16 -21.73
N ALA A 821 -3.18 18.87 -20.63
CA ALA A 821 -2.14 19.30 -19.70
C ALA A 821 -1.39 18.10 -19.12
N TYR A 822 -2.11 17.03 -18.75
CA TYR A 822 -1.52 15.78 -18.26
C TYR A 822 -0.67 15.12 -19.35
N GLN A 823 -1.13 15.08 -20.60
CA GLN A 823 -0.35 14.48 -21.69
C GLN A 823 0.92 15.28 -22.02
N LYS A 824 0.91 16.61 -21.86
CA LYS A 824 2.04 17.51 -22.16
C LYS A 824 3.03 17.66 -21.00
N SER A 825 2.57 17.56 -19.75
CA SER A 825 3.39 17.82 -18.58
C SER A 825 4.51 16.79 -18.41
N GLN A 826 5.72 17.31 -18.16
CA GLN A 826 6.92 16.54 -17.84
C GLN A 826 7.22 16.55 -16.33
N ILE A 827 6.35 17.14 -15.51
CA ILE A 827 6.54 17.23 -14.06
C ILE A 827 5.77 16.08 -13.40
N PRO A 828 6.45 15.10 -12.78
CA PRO A 828 5.79 13.92 -12.23
C PRO A 828 4.71 14.24 -11.19
N SER A 829 4.98 15.20 -10.31
CA SER A 829 4.04 15.63 -9.26
C SER A 829 2.76 16.27 -9.83
N GLU A 830 2.88 17.10 -10.87
CA GLU A 830 1.73 17.71 -11.54
C GLU A 830 0.89 16.67 -12.28
N ARG A 831 1.52 15.73 -12.99
CA ARG A 831 0.83 14.63 -13.67
C ARG A 831 -0.06 13.84 -12.72
N ARG A 832 0.46 13.53 -11.52
CA ARG A 832 -0.30 12.82 -10.47
C ARG A 832 -1.52 13.63 -10.02
N ILE A 833 -1.36 14.93 -9.78
CA ILE A 833 -2.47 15.80 -9.38
C ILE A 833 -3.53 15.88 -10.48
N LEU A 834 -3.13 15.98 -11.75
CA LEU A 834 -4.07 16.03 -12.88
C LEU A 834 -4.84 14.71 -13.02
N LEU A 835 -4.19 13.56 -12.88
CA LEU A 835 -4.87 12.25 -12.84
C LEU A 835 -5.89 12.19 -11.70
N ASN A 836 -5.55 12.72 -10.52
CA ASN A 836 -6.50 12.79 -9.42
C ASN A 836 -7.68 13.73 -9.71
N ALA A 837 -7.43 14.87 -10.35
CA ALA A 837 -8.49 15.84 -10.67
C ALA A 837 -9.46 15.31 -11.74
N LEU A 838 -8.96 14.61 -12.76
CA LEU A 838 -9.76 14.10 -13.88
C LEU A 838 -10.86 13.12 -13.44
N GLY A 839 -10.64 12.37 -12.35
CA GLY A 839 -11.63 11.47 -11.78
C GLY A 839 -12.73 12.17 -10.98
N GLN A 840 -12.64 13.49 -10.76
CA GLN A 840 -13.68 14.28 -10.08
C GLN A 840 -14.86 14.67 -10.99
N ALA A 841 -14.81 14.28 -12.27
CA ALA A 841 -15.85 14.63 -13.25
C ALA A 841 -17.21 14.09 -12.81
N THR A 842 -18.28 14.86 -13.04
CA THR A 842 -19.65 14.44 -12.70
C THR A 842 -20.38 13.80 -13.88
N ASP A 843 -19.79 13.79 -15.08
CA ASP A 843 -20.35 13.12 -16.25
C ASP A 843 -19.87 11.65 -16.31
N PRO A 844 -20.79 10.66 -16.19
CA PRO A 844 -20.47 9.23 -16.30
C PRO A 844 -19.70 8.86 -17.58
N TRP A 845 -19.96 9.54 -18.70
CA TRP A 845 -19.26 9.26 -19.95
C TRP A 845 -17.77 9.66 -19.89
N LEU A 846 -17.45 10.79 -19.25
CA LEU A 846 -16.05 11.22 -19.04
C LEU A 846 -15.31 10.24 -18.12
N LEU A 847 -15.95 9.79 -17.04
CA LEU A 847 -15.37 8.80 -16.13
C LEU A 847 -15.12 7.46 -16.83
N GLN A 848 -16.06 6.99 -17.66
CA GLN A 848 -15.86 5.78 -18.45
C GLN A 848 -14.75 5.94 -19.50
N ARG A 849 -14.66 7.10 -20.17
CA ARG A 849 -13.56 7.42 -21.09
C ARG A 849 -12.22 7.41 -20.36
N TYR A 850 -12.18 7.93 -19.14
CA TYR A 850 -10.98 7.94 -18.31
C TYR A 850 -10.54 6.53 -17.91
N LEU A 851 -11.47 5.69 -17.42
CA LEU A 851 -11.19 4.29 -17.10
C LEU A 851 -10.68 3.52 -18.33
N LEU A 852 -11.27 3.72 -19.51
CA LEU A 852 -10.79 3.10 -20.76
C LEU A 852 -9.37 3.54 -21.13
N ALA A 853 -8.98 4.78 -20.82
CA ALA A 853 -7.62 5.26 -21.02
C ALA A 853 -6.62 4.57 -20.09
N SER A 854 -7.04 4.06 -18.93
CA SER A 854 -6.19 3.29 -18.01
C SER A 854 -5.74 1.94 -18.57
N LEU A 855 -6.45 1.41 -19.58
CA LEU A 855 -6.08 0.16 -20.28
C LEU A 855 -4.98 0.36 -21.33
N ASP A 856 -4.61 1.61 -21.62
CA ASP A 856 -3.66 2.00 -22.65
C ASP A 856 -2.40 2.60 -22.03
N ARG A 857 -1.31 1.84 -22.07
CA ARG A 857 -0.03 2.17 -21.42
C ARG A 857 0.61 3.47 -21.93
N ASP A 858 0.31 3.86 -23.17
CA ASP A 858 0.82 5.10 -23.76
C ASP A 858 0.00 6.33 -23.32
N LYS A 859 -1.20 6.12 -22.75
CA LYS A 859 -2.03 7.19 -22.18
C LYS A 859 -1.86 7.29 -20.66
N VAL A 860 -2.02 6.18 -19.95
CA VAL A 860 -1.84 6.09 -18.50
C VAL A 860 -0.82 4.99 -18.24
N ARG A 861 0.27 5.33 -17.55
CA ARG A 861 1.28 4.34 -17.20
C ARG A 861 0.65 3.29 -16.27
N PRO A 862 1.00 2.00 -16.39
CA PRO A 862 0.49 0.94 -15.50
C PRO A 862 0.56 1.32 -14.01
N GLN A 863 1.67 1.91 -13.60
CA GLN A 863 1.92 2.33 -12.21
C GLN A 863 0.92 3.35 -11.64
N ASP A 864 0.13 4.02 -12.49
CA ASP A 864 -0.84 5.05 -12.11
C ASP A 864 -2.30 4.58 -12.25
N VAL A 865 -2.54 3.38 -12.79
CA VAL A 865 -3.89 2.81 -13.00
C VAL A 865 -4.65 2.69 -11.69
N GLU A 866 -4.01 2.22 -10.63
CA GLU A 866 -4.63 2.12 -9.31
C GLU A 866 -5.14 3.48 -8.82
N GLY A 867 -4.39 4.56 -9.06
CA GLY A 867 -4.81 5.93 -8.73
C GLY A 867 -6.05 6.38 -9.52
N VAL A 868 -6.14 6.00 -10.81
CA VAL A 868 -7.34 6.25 -11.62
C VAL A 868 -8.57 5.57 -11.00
N PHE A 869 -8.45 4.28 -10.66
CA PHE A 869 -9.55 3.54 -10.03
C PHE A 869 -9.92 4.11 -8.66
N ALA A 870 -8.93 4.51 -7.86
CA ALA A 870 -9.15 5.09 -6.53
C ALA A 870 -10.00 6.36 -6.57
N VAL A 871 -9.75 7.24 -7.52
CA VAL A 871 -10.52 8.48 -7.62
C VAL A 871 -11.91 8.22 -8.21
N VAL A 872 -12.00 7.38 -9.25
CA VAL A 872 -13.30 7.07 -9.87
C VAL A 872 -14.20 6.28 -8.93
N SER A 873 -13.66 5.37 -8.10
CA SER A 873 -14.46 4.58 -7.15
C SER A 873 -15.03 5.43 -6.01
N ARG A 874 -14.30 6.46 -5.57
CA ARG A 874 -14.74 7.44 -4.56
C ARG A 874 -15.71 8.49 -5.12
N ASN A 875 -15.84 8.58 -6.44
CA ASN A 875 -16.78 9.49 -7.09
C ASN A 875 -18.19 8.89 -7.03
N GLN A 876 -19.18 9.68 -6.60
CA GLN A 876 -20.57 9.23 -6.49
C GLN A 876 -21.15 8.71 -7.81
N GLU A 877 -20.78 9.31 -8.94
CA GLU A 877 -21.20 8.88 -10.28
C GLU A 877 -20.30 7.78 -10.86
N GLY A 878 -19.10 7.60 -10.30
CA GLY A 878 -18.07 6.68 -10.78
C GLY A 878 -17.98 5.33 -10.06
N LYS A 879 -18.46 5.25 -8.81
CA LYS A 879 -18.35 4.08 -7.93
C LYS A 879 -18.73 2.76 -8.62
N LEU A 880 -19.95 2.69 -9.16
CA LEU A 880 -20.44 1.49 -9.86
C LEU A 880 -19.79 1.29 -11.24
N LEU A 881 -19.31 2.37 -11.88
CA LEU A 881 -18.59 2.28 -13.15
C LEU A 881 -17.23 1.62 -12.97
N ALA A 882 -16.47 2.02 -11.94
CA ALA A 882 -15.16 1.46 -11.63
C ALA A 882 -15.24 -0.07 -11.41
N TRP A 883 -16.23 -0.52 -10.63
CA TRP A 883 -16.47 -1.94 -10.40
C TRP A 883 -16.83 -2.71 -11.68
N ARG A 884 -17.78 -2.20 -12.47
CA ARG A 884 -18.16 -2.82 -13.76
C ARG A 884 -16.97 -2.87 -14.72
N HIS A 885 -16.15 -1.83 -14.74
CA HIS A 885 -14.94 -1.76 -15.56
C HIS A 885 -13.91 -2.80 -15.13
N LEU A 886 -13.63 -2.92 -13.82
CA LEU A 886 -12.73 -3.95 -13.30
C LEU A 886 -13.20 -5.35 -13.74
N LYS A 887 -14.49 -5.66 -13.55
CA LYS A 887 -15.05 -6.95 -13.97
C LYS A 887 -14.92 -7.23 -15.46
N ALA A 888 -15.18 -6.23 -16.29
CA ALA A 888 -15.15 -6.36 -17.74
C ALA A 888 -13.73 -6.56 -18.29
N TYR A 889 -12.70 -6.08 -17.58
CA TYR A 889 -11.32 -6.06 -18.07
C TYR A 889 -10.32 -6.73 -17.12
N TRP A 890 -10.78 -7.56 -16.17
CA TRP A 890 -9.93 -8.26 -15.20
C TRP A 890 -8.73 -8.97 -15.84
N SER A 891 -8.96 -9.75 -16.91
CA SER A 891 -7.89 -10.47 -17.61
C SER A 891 -6.84 -9.55 -18.26
N LYS A 892 -7.24 -8.35 -18.71
CA LYS A 892 -6.29 -7.35 -19.22
C LYS A 892 -5.46 -6.73 -18.09
N MET A 893 -6.07 -6.50 -16.93
CA MET A 893 -5.34 -6.01 -15.76
C MET A 893 -4.34 -7.06 -15.26
N GLN A 894 -4.74 -8.33 -15.20
CA GLN A 894 -3.84 -9.43 -14.88
C GLN A 894 -2.65 -9.50 -15.84
N ALA A 895 -2.88 -9.33 -17.14
CA ALA A 895 -1.80 -9.29 -18.13
C ALA A 895 -0.92 -8.02 -18.04
N MET A 896 -1.43 -6.91 -17.51
CA MET A 896 -0.69 -5.66 -17.36
C MET A 896 0.26 -5.68 -16.17
N PHE A 897 -0.19 -6.24 -15.04
CA PHE A 897 0.57 -6.23 -13.79
C PHE A 897 1.26 -7.56 -13.51
N GLY A 898 0.70 -8.68 -13.95
CA GLY A 898 1.08 -10.03 -13.50
C GLY A 898 0.16 -10.55 -12.40
N ASN A 899 0.06 -11.88 -12.27
CA ASN A 899 -0.93 -12.55 -11.39
C ASN A 899 -0.61 -12.47 -9.88
N GLY A 900 0.58 -12.02 -9.48
CA GLY A 900 1.01 -11.93 -8.07
C GLY A 900 0.93 -10.53 -7.44
N THR A 901 0.72 -9.50 -8.25
CA THR A 901 0.99 -8.13 -7.79
C THR A 901 0.05 -7.61 -6.70
N PHE A 902 0.64 -6.90 -5.72
CA PHE A 902 -0.09 -6.10 -4.73
C PHE A 902 -1.04 -5.07 -5.40
N THR A 903 -0.77 -4.65 -6.64
CA THR A 903 -1.65 -3.75 -7.41
C THR A 903 -3.03 -4.36 -7.66
N LEU A 904 -3.13 -5.65 -7.97
CA LEU A 904 -4.43 -6.32 -8.17
C LEU A 904 -5.23 -6.39 -6.86
N SER A 905 -4.55 -6.66 -5.74
CA SER A 905 -5.14 -6.61 -4.40
C SER A 905 -5.70 -5.23 -4.10
N GLY A 906 -4.91 -4.17 -4.36
CA GLY A 906 -5.33 -2.78 -4.24
C GLY A 906 -6.59 -2.46 -5.06
N LEU A 907 -6.65 -2.90 -6.32
CA LEU A 907 -7.81 -2.67 -7.19
C LEU A 907 -9.09 -3.29 -6.64
N ILE A 908 -9.05 -4.53 -6.13
CA ILE A 908 -10.22 -5.19 -5.51
C ILE A 908 -10.70 -4.38 -4.30
N SER A 909 -9.78 -4.04 -3.39
CA SER A 909 -10.11 -3.27 -2.19
C SER A 909 -10.67 -1.90 -2.51
N ILE A 910 -10.10 -1.20 -3.48
CA ILE A 910 -10.49 0.17 -3.87
C ILE A 910 -11.88 0.25 -4.47
N VAL A 911 -12.26 -0.68 -5.36
CA VAL A 911 -13.57 -0.59 -6.04
C VAL A 911 -14.72 -1.09 -5.17
N THR A 912 -14.42 -1.84 -4.12
CA THR A 912 -15.41 -2.44 -3.22
C THR A 912 -15.51 -1.75 -1.85
N SER A 913 -14.57 -0.86 -1.49
CA SER A 913 -14.45 -0.27 -0.14
C SER A 913 -15.72 0.39 0.39
N ASP A 914 -16.51 0.96 -0.51
CA ASP A 914 -17.66 1.82 -0.21
C ASP A 914 -19.00 1.08 -0.38
N PHE A 915 -18.97 -0.19 -0.78
CA PHE A 915 -20.18 -1.02 -0.88
C PHE A 915 -20.76 -1.30 0.51
N SER A 916 -22.08 -1.22 0.60
CA SER A 916 -22.79 -1.17 1.89
C SER A 916 -24.19 -1.78 1.83
N THR A 917 -24.49 -2.58 0.81
CA THR A 917 -25.76 -3.30 0.67
C THR A 917 -25.54 -4.80 0.52
N GLU A 918 -26.55 -5.59 0.87
CA GLU A 918 -26.52 -7.05 0.69
C GLU A 918 -26.39 -7.44 -0.79
N TYR A 919 -26.95 -6.62 -1.70
CA TYR A 919 -26.77 -6.80 -3.14
C TYR A 919 -25.30 -6.68 -3.56
N ASP A 920 -24.60 -5.66 -3.06
CA ASP A 920 -23.18 -5.46 -3.38
C ASP A 920 -22.33 -6.65 -2.91
N TYR A 921 -22.61 -7.17 -1.70
CA TYR A 921 -21.91 -8.33 -1.16
C TYR A 921 -22.07 -9.56 -2.06
N GLN A 922 -23.31 -9.86 -2.46
CA GLN A 922 -23.62 -10.98 -3.35
C GLN A 922 -22.95 -10.80 -4.71
N GLU A 923 -22.98 -9.59 -5.27
CA GLU A 923 -22.37 -9.30 -6.57
C GLU A 923 -20.86 -9.55 -6.58
N VAL A 924 -20.15 -9.09 -5.54
CA VAL A 924 -18.70 -9.29 -5.42
C VAL A 924 -18.38 -10.76 -5.17
N SER A 925 -19.09 -11.40 -4.23
CA SER A 925 -18.86 -12.79 -3.87
C SER A 925 -19.11 -13.75 -5.04
N GLU A 926 -20.16 -13.55 -5.81
CA GLU A 926 -20.49 -14.42 -6.95
C GLU A 926 -19.52 -14.25 -8.11
N TYR A 927 -19.07 -13.02 -8.39
CA TYR A 927 -18.12 -12.76 -9.47
C TYR A 927 -16.79 -13.49 -9.22
N PHE A 928 -16.22 -13.34 -8.03
CA PHE A 928 -14.91 -13.90 -7.73
C PHE A 928 -14.92 -15.41 -7.43
N LYS A 929 -16.09 -16.06 -7.33
CA LYS A 929 -16.19 -17.50 -7.07
C LYS A 929 -15.46 -18.37 -8.11
N ASN A 930 -15.39 -17.92 -9.36
CA ASN A 930 -14.77 -18.65 -10.47
C ASN A 930 -13.68 -17.85 -11.20
N VAL A 931 -13.20 -16.76 -10.59
CA VAL A 931 -12.16 -15.90 -11.15
C VAL A 931 -10.86 -16.17 -10.42
N ASP A 932 -9.79 -16.43 -11.16
CA ASP A 932 -8.44 -16.53 -10.58
C ASP A 932 -8.02 -15.14 -10.08
N VAL A 933 -7.87 -15.02 -8.75
CA VAL A 933 -7.43 -13.80 -8.08
C VAL A 933 -5.93 -13.82 -7.73
N GLY A 934 -5.22 -14.90 -8.07
CA GLY A 934 -3.79 -15.05 -7.75
C GLY A 934 -3.49 -14.80 -6.28
N GLY A 935 -2.48 -13.98 -5.99
CA GLY A 935 -2.12 -13.59 -4.62
C GLY A 935 -3.12 -12.69 -3.90
N SER A 936 -4.22 -12.26 -4.57
CA SER A 936 -5.17 -11.29 -4.02
C SER A 936 -6.32 -11.90 -3.21
N GLN A 937 -6.26 -13.19 -2.89
CA GLN A 937 -7.30 -13.90 -2.14
C GLN A 937 -7.58 -13.25 -0.78
N ARG A 938 -6.54 -12.90 -0.02
CA ARG A 938 -6.69 -12.22 1.29
C ARG A 938 -7.37 -10.86 1.14
N ALA A 939 -6.98 -10.07 0.13
CA ALA A 939 -7.58 -8.77 -0.14
C ALA A 939 -9.07 -8.89 -0.50
N LEU A 940 -9.46 -9.94 -1.25
CA LEU A 940 -10.86 -10.24 -1.53
C LEU A 940 -11.64 -10.58 -0.24
N GLU A 941 -11.08 -11.41 0.65
CA GLU A 941 -11.71 -11.74 1.93
C GLU A 941 -11.90 -10.50 2.81
N GLN A 942 -10.88 -9.64 2.91
CA GLN A 942 -10.94 -8.36 3.61
C GLN A 942 -11.97 -7.40 3.00
N SER A 943 -12.08 -7.37 1.66
CA SER A 943 -13.11 -6.61 0.94
C SER A 943 -14.51 -7.09 1.30
N LEU A 944 -14.77 -8.40 1.22
CA LEU A 944 -16.07 -8.98 1.55
C LEU A 944 -16.46 -8.74 3.01
N GLU A 945 -15.50 -8.85 3.94
CA GLU A 945 -15.70 -8.48 5.34
C GLU A 945 -16.02 -6.99 5.49
N THR A 946 -15.31 -6.11 4.80
CA THR A 946 -15.55 -4.67 4.82
C THR A 946 -16.95 -4.30 4.33
N ILE A 947 -17.48 -4.98 3.30
CA ILE A 947 -18.85 -4.77 2.84
C ILE A 947 -19.85 -5.12 3.94
N LYS A 948 -19.69 -6.27 4.61
CA LYS A 948 -20.54 -6.66 5.76
C LYS A 948 -20.49 -5.64 6.89
N LEU A 949 -19.30 -5.14 7.21
CA LEU A 949 -19.11 -4.09 8.21
C LEU A 949 -19.84 -2.80 7.85
N ASN A 950 -19.80 -2.42 6.58
CA ASN A 950 -20.51 -1.23 6.09
C ASN A 950 -22.04 -1.42 6.16
N ILE A 951 -22.55 -2.60 5.80
CA ILE A 951 -23.98 -2.95 5.94
C ILE A 951 -24.42 -2.82 7.40
N HIS A 952 -23.67 -3.43 8.33
CA HIS A 952 -23.95 -3.36 9.76
C HIS A 952 -23.95 -1.91 10.26
N TRP A 953 -22.92 -1.13 9.89
CA TRP A 953 -22.84 0.28 10.29
C TRP A 953 -24.05 1.10 9.83
N VAL A 954 -24.48 0.91 8.58
CA VAL A 954 -25.64 1.60 8.00
C VAL A 954 -26.91 1.25 8.78
N ASN A 955 -27.12 -0.02 9.10
CA ASN A 955 -28.32 -0.47 9.82
C ASN A 955 -28.40 0.11 11.24
N GLU A 956 -27.28 0.19 11.96
CA GLU A 956 -27.27 0.61 13.37
C GLU A 956 -27.27 2.14 13.57
N ASN A 957 -26.62 2.90 12.67
CA ASN A 957 -26.26 4.30 12.98
C ASN A 957 -27.04 5.36 12.20
N VAL A 958 -27.57 5.05 11.01
CA VAL A 958 -28.12 6.06 10.09
C VAL A 958 -29.24 6.88 10.71
N GLU A 959 -30.19 6.23 11.39
CA GLU A 959 -31.36 6.93 11.96
C GLU A 959 -30.96 7.84 13.12
N THR A 960 -30.13 7.35 14.04
CA THR A 960 -29.59 8.11 15.17
C THR A 960 -28.83 9.35 14.69
N ILE A 961 -27.97 9.20 13.68
CA ILE A 961 -27.22 10.31 13.08
C ILE A 961 -28.19 11.34 12.48
N ASN A 962 -29.19 10.88 11.71
CA ASN A 962 -30.17 11.77 11.09
C ASN A 962 -30.96 12.57 12.14
N GLN A 963 -31.43 11.93 13.21
CA GLN A 963 -32.16 12.58 14.27
C GLN A 963 -31.31 13.61 15.02
N TRP A 964 -30.05 13.28 15.34
CA TRP A 964 -29.13 14.22 15.96
C TRP A 964 -28.87 15.44 15.07
N LEU A 965 -28.64 15.23 13.78
CA LEU A 965 -28.41 16.30 12.81
C LEU A 965 -29.62 17.22 12.66
N ILE A 966 -30.84 16.69 12.73
CA ILE A 966 -32.08 17.50 12.71
C ILE A 966 -32.09 18.43 13.92
N ASN A 967 -31.87 17.90 15.12
CA ASN A 967 -31.89 18.68 16.36
C ASN A 967 -30.79 19.76 16.35
N TYR A 968 -29.54 19.36 16.08
CA TYR A 968 -28.40 20.27 16.04
C TYR A 968 -28.58 21.42 15.04
N LEU A 969 -29.03 21.12 13.82
CA LEU A 969 -29.20 22.14 12.78
C LEU A 969 -30.38 23.08 13.04
N ASN A 970 -31.42 22.62 13.76
CA ASN A 970 -32.56 23.46 14.15
C ASN A 970 -32.18 24.44 15.26
N GLU A 971 -31.47 23.97 16.29
CA GLU A 971 -30.99 24.81 17.40
C GLU A 971 -30.04 25.92 16.93
N HIS A 972 -29.30 25.64 15.86
CA HIS A 972 -28.28 26.52 15.34
C HIS A 972 -28.60 27.10 13.96
N ALA A 973 -29.88 27.24 13.62
CA ALA A 973 -30.34 27.80 12.35
C ALA A 973 -30.21 29.34 12.24
N SER A 974 -29.66 30.01 13.27
CA SER A 974 -29.48 31.46 13.34
C SER A 974 -28.14 31.95 12.82
#